data_AF-A0A9E3JQW4-F1
#
_entry.id   AF-A0A9E3JQW4-F1
#
_cell.length_a   1.000
_cell.length_b   1.000
_cell.length_c   1.000
_cell.angle_alpha   90.00
_cell.angle_beta   90.00
_cell.angle_gamma   90.00
#
_symmetry.space_group_name_H-M   'P 1'
#
loop_
_entity.id
_entity.type
_entity.pdbx_description
1 polymer ?
#
loop_
_entity_poly.entity_id
_entity_poly.type
_entity_poly.pdbx_seq_one_letter_code
_entity_poly.pdbx_strand_id
1 'polypeptide(L)'
;PAPAREAAPPPAAPPAAWTPPAAPPRDVVGEALGRAVDAVRGWFTEGNVPVKIGMLVLLAGVAALLKYASDQGWVRVPIELRLAGVAAAALGGLVFAWRQRETRRAFSLSLQGGAIGVLMLVTFAAFKLYHLIPAGAAFGITIALVAGLCVLAVLQDALALAVFGILAGFLAPIWLSTGSGNHVALFSYYAVLNLGIFAIAWNRPWRLLNLIGFVFTFAIGTLWGVLDYRPEKFASTEPFLILFFALYLLIPVFYANRRSAAGGNAYRAVDGTLVIGTPLVVFALQAGLLHGAPFGDGRMPLALSALAMAATYALLAAGLRSRPRFATLIETWAVIAVGFATLAVPLALSARATASVFAIEGAVLVWLGLRQDRRLPQLTGLLLQAGAALAYVAGIGGLSAGFTPTAALASTTPIANAAYMSALLIAIGGFATAWIYRRTLDTGVVALFALWGLGWWTFAGGQEIVDHVPDRYAIDAMFAFLAGTGWLTAEVRRRFDAFPVFGATAALALALGVPFAMLQSADHAHPFAHGGALAWLFYAVAGWRALTCLRATGMPVRLLAHGGWWWSWIAAIALGAFHLVYHDSDVGATYVPGMGDGWRIVALGLPVLLFAAALRLRPALLAPPLARGFEDYRSVLLASAAAVLSLGWLLSLFFPGASAPLPWVTVLNPLELFQLAALALLAHEVWGMGRQGGRIGVPLFALATFAWITFATLRGAHHWGDVAWSPSMLGDSVVQTALTVVWSVLGVLGWIFGSRRGDRLLWGAGAVLMGVVLLKLLIVDRSNLGDIFGIVSFIAYGLLCAAVGYFAPAPPRRAATESPA
;
A
#
# COMPACT_ATOMS: atom_id res chain seq x y z
N PRO A 1 27.50 -73.44 -22.62
CA PRO A 1 27.01 -73.00 -23.95
C PRO A 1 25.49 -72.74 -23.90
N ALA A 2 25.07 -71.48 -24.01
CA ALA A 2 23.67 -71.08 -23.88
C ALA A 2 22.93 -71.12 -25.24
N PRO A 3 21.60 -71.32 -25.27
CA PRO A 3 20.82 -71.39 -26.51
C PRO A 3 20.56 -70.00 -27.12
N ALA A 4 20.36 -69.96 -28.43
CA ALA A 4 20.03 -68.74 -29.17
C ALA A 4 18.51 -68.51 -29.25
N ARG A 5 18.09 -67.23 -29.20
CA ARG A 5 16.84 -66.74 -29.79
C ARG A 5 17.05 -65.38 -30.46
N GLU A 6 16.54 -65.31 -31.69
CA GLU A 6 16.07 -64.15 -32.46
C GLU A 6 16.87 -62.83 -32.45
N ALA A 7 17.32 -62.44 -33.65
CA ALA A 7 17.69 -61.06 -33.94
C ALA A 7 16.41 -60.21 -34.11
N ALA A 8 16.25 -59.17 -33.29
CA ALA A 8 15.14 -58.23 -33.40
C ALA A 8 15.33 -57.27 -34.61
N PRO A 9 14.23 -56.81 -35.25
CA PRO A 9 14.30 -55.79 -36.30
C PRO A 9 14.80 -54.45 -35.75
N PRO A 10 15.36 -53.57 -36.61
CA PRO A 10 15.94 -52.30 -36.16
C PRO A 10 14.88 -51.40 -35.51
N PRO A 11 15.22 -50.66 -34.43
CA PRO A 11 14.29 -49.75 -33.78
C PRO A 11 13.88 -48.63 -34.74
N ALA A 12 12.57 -48.36 -34.80
CA ALA A 12 12.03 -47.27 -35.60
C ALA A 12 12.58 -45.90 -35.15
N ALA A 13 12.61 -44.93 -36.08
CA ALA A 13 12.97 -43.56 -35.76
C ALA A 13 12.11 -43.03 -34.58
N PRO A 14 12.71 -42.31 -33.61
CA PRO A 14 12.05 -42.04 -32.34
C PRO A 14 10.77 -41.22 -32.54
N PRO A 15 9.57 -41.75 -32.22
CA PRO A 15 8.36 -40.95 -32.22
C PRO A 15 8.50 -39.84 -31.17
N ALA A 16 8.11 -38.63 -31.53
CA ALA A 16 8.34 -37.45 -30.70
C ALA A 16 7.74 -37.63 -29.29
N ALA A 17 8.55 -37.36 -28.26
CA ALA A 17 8.08 -37.36 -26.88
C ALA A 17 6.93 -36.34 -26.71
N TRP A 18 5.96 -36.72 -25.88
CA TRP A 18 4.60 -36.17 -25.88
C TRP A 18 4.53 -34.64 -25.75
N THR A 19 3.74 -34.04 -26.66
CA THR A 19 3.41 -32.62 -26.75
C THR A 19 2.54 -32.13 -25.58
N PRO A 20 2.50 -30.81 -25.29
CA PRO A 20 2.14 -30.31 -23.95
C PRO A 20 0.68 -30.52 -23.55
N PRO A 21 0.36 -30.44 -22.23
CA PRO A 21 -1.01 -30.50 -21.74
C PRO A 21 -1.88 -29.43 -22.40
N ALA A 22 -3.07 -29.83 -22.84
CA ALA A 22 -4.04 -28.94 -23.47
C ALA A 22 -4.49 -27.84 -22.48
N ALA A 23 -4.52 -26.59 -22.96
CA ALA A 23 -5.06 -25.47 -22.19
C ALA A 23 -6.58 -25.65 -21.97
N PRO A 24 -7.13 -25.26 -20.81
CA PRO A 24 -8.57 -25.23 -20.62
C PRO A 24 -9.19 -24.20 -21.59
N PRO A 25 -10.29 -24.54 -22.30
CA PRO A 25 -10.90 -23.64 -23.26
C PRO A 25 -11.56 -22.47 -22.52
N ARG A 26 -11.05 -21.25 -22.73
CA ARG A 26 -11.71 -20.01 -22.31
C ARG A 26 -12.24 -19.23 -23.50
N ASP A 27 -13.50 -18.81 -23.34
CA ASP A 27 -14.04 -17.54 -23.82
C ASP A 27 -13.72 -17.20 -25.28
N VAL A 28 -14.34 -18.01 -26.15
CA VAL A 28 -15.36 -17.54 -27.10
C VAL A 28 -15.53 -16.01 -27.10
N VAL A 29 -14.61 -15.30 -27.77
CA VAL A 29 -14.73 -14.80 -29.15
C VAL A 29 -16.05 -14.12 -29.55
N GLY A 30 -17.21 -14.50 -29.00
CA GLY A 30 -18.51 -13.89 -29.28
C GLY A 30 -18.75 -12.57 -28.53
N GLU A 31 -18.66 -12.56 -27.19
CA GLU A 31 -19.22 -11.47 -26.38
C GLU A 31 -18.39 -10.17 -26.36
N ALA A 32 -17.06 -10.26 -26.48
CA ALA A 32 -16.17 -9.11 -26.33
C ALA A 32 -15.79 -8.48 -27.67
N LEU A 33 -15.55 -9.29 -28.70
CA LEU A 33 -15.25 -8.80 -30.04
C LEU A 33 -16.52 -8.38 -30.79
N GLY A 34 -17.72 -8.85 -30.42
CA GLY A 34 -18.97 -8.22 -30.85
C GLY A 34 -19.03 -6.74 -30.47
N ARG A 35 -18.75 -6.42 -29.19
CA ARG A 35 -18.60 -5.03 -28.71
C ARG A 35 -17.49 -4.27 -29.43
N ALA A 36 -16.42 -4.93 -29.86
CA ALA A 36 -15.37 -4.30 -30.68
C ALA A 36 -15.85 -3.99 -32.11
N VAL A 37 -16.62 -4.89 -32.74
CA VAL A 37 -17.21 -4.66 -34.07
C VAL A 37 -18.23 -3.53 -34.03
N ASP A 38 -19.14 -3.51 -33.06
CA ASP A 38 -20.14 -2.45 -32.93
C ASP A 38 -19.51 -1.10 -32.53
N ALA A 39 -18.48 -1.10 -31.67
CA ALA A 39 -17.73 0.11 -31.35
C ALA A 39 -16.90 0.61 -32.54
N VAL A 40 -16.27 -0.27 -33.33
CA VAL A 40 -15.58 0.12 -34.58
C VAL A 40 -16.57 0.68 -35.60
N ARG A 41 -17.74 0.05 -35.74
CA ARG A 41 -18.84 0.51 -36.61
C ARG A 41 -19.29 1.92 -36.19
N GLY A 42 -19.75 2.10 -34.96
CA GLY A 42 -20.16 3.40 -34.42
C GLY A 42 -19.05 4.45 -34.46
N TRP A 43 -17.79 4.09 -34.23
CA TRP A 43 -16.66 5.03 -34.32
C TRP A 43 -16.32 5.45 -35.76
N PHE A 44 -16.66 4.64 -36.78
CA PHE A 44 -16.53 4.99 -38.20
C PHE A 44 -17.80 5.58 -38.83
N THR A 45 -18.98 5.46 -38.19
CA THR A 45 -20.25 6.00 -38.72
C THR A 45 -20.82 7.17 -37.92
N GLU A 46 -20.43 7.37 -36.66
CA GLU A 46 -20.98 8.41 -35.78
C GLU A 46 -19.90 9.38 -35.25
N GLY A 47 -20.27 10.66 -35.17
CA GLY A 47 -19.38 11.75 -34.81
C GLY A 47 -18.42 12.19 -35.92
N ASN A 48 -17.40 12.98 -35.56
CA ASN A 48 -16.53 13.64 -36.53
C ASN A 48 -15.39 12.70 -37.04
N VAL A 49 -15.75 11.83 -37.99
CA VAL A 49 -14.87 10.78 -38.55
C VAL A 49 -13.58 11.31 -39.22
N PRO A 50 -13.58 12.41 -40.01
CA PRO A 50 -12.36 12.89 -40.68
C PRO A 50 -11.15 13.15 -39.77
N VAL A 51 -11.38 13.65 -38.54
CA VAL A 51 -10.31 13.92 -37.56
C VAL A 51 -9.57 12.64 -37.16
N LYS A 52 -10.28 11.51 -37.13
CA LYS A 52 -9.74 10.21 -36.70
C LYS A 52 -8.80 9.60 -37.75
N ILE A 53 -9.11 9.82 -39.04
CA ILE A 53 -8.33 9.29 -40.18
C ILE A 53 -6.96 9.98 -40.26
N GLY A 54 -6.88 11.27 -39.93
CA GLY A 54 -5.63 12.05 -39.99
C GLY A 54 -4.49 11.54 -39.09
N MET A 55 -4.79 10.74 -38.06
CA MET A 55 -3.78 10.31 -37.07
C MET A 55 -3.06 8.99 -37.44
N LEU A 56 -3.63 8.17 -38.32
CA LEU A 56 -3.02 6.90 -38.77
C LEU A 56 -1.90 7.10 -39.79
N VAL A 57 -1.99 8.16 -40.61
CA VAL A 57 -0.99 8.53 -41.63
C VAL A 57 0.40 8.74 -41.03
N LEU A 58 0.48 9.16 -39.76
CA LEU A 58 1.73 9.48 -39.08
C LEU A 58 2.61 8.26 -38.76
N LEU A 59 2.05 7.04 -38.71
CA LEU A 59 2.76 5.84 -38.25
C LEU A 59 3.56 5.13 -39.37
N ALA A 60 3.08 5.19 -40.61
CA ALA A 60 3.67 4.46 -41.74
C ALA A 60 5.11 4.92 -42.07
N GLY A 61 5.47 6.16 -41.75
CA GLY A 61 6.78 6.77 -42.04
C GLY A 61 7.98 6.18 -41.29
N VAL A 62 7.82 5.17 -40.43
CA VAL A 62 8.89 4.64 -39.57
C VAL A 62 9.36 3.23 -39.98
N ALA A 63 8.46 2.36 -40.44
CA ALA A 63 8.78 0.93 -40.66
C ALA A 63 9.75 0.67 -41.84
N ALA A 64 9.77 1.56 -42.83
CA ALA A 64 10.69 1.47 -43.98
C ALA A 64 12.19 1.49 -43.56
N LEU A 65 12.50 2.04 -42.38
CA LEU A 65 13.86 2.17 -41.86
C LEU A 65 14.48 0.85 -41.35
N LEU A 66 13.68 -0.21 -41.15
CA LEU A 66 14.12 -1.45 -40.53
C LEU A 66 15.01 -2.33 -41.44
N LYS A 67 14.89 -2.18 -42.77
CA LYS A 67 15.20 -3.29 -43.71
C LYS A 67 16.44 -3.12 -44.62
N TYR A 68 16.83 -1.90 -44.99
CA TYR A 68 17.78 -1.64 -46.11
C TYR A 68 19.21 -2.19 -45.93
N ALA A 69 19.63 -2.61 -44.73
CA ALA A 69 21.06 -2.73 -44.38
C ALA A 69 21.58 -4.17 -44.07
N SER A 70 20.83 -5.24 -44.34
CA SER A 70 21.11 -6.56 -43.72
C SER A 70 22.00 -7.56 -44.50
N ASP A 71 22.34 -7.34 -45.77
CA ASP A 71 22.57 -8.46 -46.69
C ASP A 71 24.08 -8.98 -46.81
N GLN A 72 24.74 -9.61 -45.76
CA GLN A 72 26.21 -10.05 -45.62
C GLN A 72 26.63 -11.33 -44.73
N GLY A 73 27.94 -11.73 -44.52
CA GLY A 73 28.44 -13.00 -43.79
C GLY A 73 29.92 -13.14 -43.18
N TRP A 74 30.38 -14.34 -42.65
CA TRP A 74 31.56 -14.57 -41.68
C TRP A 74 32.32 -15.98 -41.59
N VAL A 75 33.27 -16.21 -40.60
CA VAL A 75 33.97 -17.44 -39.96
C VAL A 75 35.33 -18.04 -40.52
N ARG A 76 36.22 -18.96 -39.96
CA ARG A 76 36.65 -19.69 -38.66
C ARG A 76 37.97 -20.57 -38.83
N VAL A 77 38.90 -20.87 -37.84
CA VAL A 77 39.88 -22.07 -37.76
C VAL A 77 40.92 -22.15 -36.55
N PRO A 78 41.48 -23.35 -36.09
CA PRO A 78 42.56 -23.53 -35.03
C PRO A 78 43.61 -24.75 -35.13
N ILE A 79 44.59 -24.93 -34.17
CA ILE A 79 45.16 -26.27 -33.71
C ILE A 79 46.64 -26.34 -33.12
N GLU A 80 47.24 -27.53 -32.75
CA GLU A 80 48.23 -27.69 -31.60
C GLU A 80 49.79 -27.88 -31.74
N LEU A 81 50.43 -28.97 -32.24
CA LEU A 81 51.92 -29.23 -32.19
C LEU A 81 52.83 -28.12 -32.76
N ARG A 82 52.67 -27.69 -34.02
CA ARG A 82 51.78 -26.59 -34.43
C ARG A 82 51.62 -25.42 -33.42
N LEU A 83 52.39 -25.34 -32.34
CA LEU A 83 52.51 -24.18 -31.46
C LEU A 83 53.68 -23.35 -31.96
N ALA A 84 54.86 -23.93 -32.16
CA ALA A 84 55.90 -23.32 -32.97
C ALA A 84 55.44 -23.18 -34.44
N GLY A 85 54.64 -24.12 -34.94
CA GLY A 85 54.16 -24.15 -36.33
C GLY A 85 52.99 -23.21 -36.64
N VAL A 86 52.01 -23.04 -35.74
CA VAL A 86 50.96 -22.01 -35.87
C VAL A 86 51.40 -20.73 -35.17
N ALA A 87 52.48 -20.67 -34.40
CA ALA A 87 53.23 -19.43 -34.20
C ALA A 87 53.95 -19.00 -35.48
N ALA A 88 54.59 -19.90 -36.22
CA ALA A 88 55.20 -19.58 -37.50
C ALA A 88 54.16 -19.23 -38.56
N ALA A 89 53.01 -19.91 -38.60
CA ALA A 89 51.89 -19.58 -39.48
C ALA A 89 51.05 -18.39 -38.97
N ALA A 90 51.08 -18.08 -37.67
CA ALA A 90 50.52 -16.82 -37.14
C ALA A 90 51.45 -15.66 -37.42
N LEU A 91 52.76 -15.75 -37.19
CA LEU A 91 53.74 -14.73 -37.57
C LEU A 91 53.75 -14.54 -39.08
N GLY A 92 53.73 -15.63 -39.85
CA GLY A 92 53.55 -15.61 -41.30
C GLY A 92 52.21 -15.00 -41.73
N GLY A 93 51.11 -15.34 -41.05
CA GLY A 93 49.77 -14.78 -41.27
C GLY A 93 49.63 -13.32 -40.85
N LEU A 94 50.38 -12.89 -39.84
CA LEU A 94 50.48 -11.52 -39.31
C LEU A 94 51.34 -10.67 -40.24
N VAL A 95 52.45 -11.21 -40.76
CA VAL A 95 53.27 -10.58 -41.81
C VAL A 95 52.50 -10.51 -43.14
N PHE A 96 51.78 -11.57 -43.52
CA PHE A 96 50.91 -11.59 -44.70
C PHE A 96 49.79 -10.56 -44.55
N ALA A 97 49.09 -10.55 -43.42
CA ALA A 97 48.09 -9.54 -43.10
C ALA A 97 48.70 -8.13 -43.11
N TRP A 98 49.84 -7.91 -42.46
CA TRP A 98 50.53 -6.61 -42.41
C TRP A 98 50.94 -6.10 -43.79
N ARG A 99 51.31 -6.98 -44.72
CA ARG A 99 51.49 -6.66 -46.15
C ARG A 99 50.15 -6.34 -46.82
N GLN A 100 49.10 -7.09 -46.50
CA GLN A 100 47.73 -6.88 -47.00
C GLN A 100 46.94 -5.78 -46.24
N ARG A 101 47.57 -4.94 -45.41
CA ARG A 101 46.85 -3.96 -44.59
C ARG A 101 46.33 -2.77 -45.40
N GLU A 102 47.11 -2.30 -46.38
CA GLU A 102 46.73 -1.15 -47.21
C GLU A 102 45.73 -1.59 -48.30
N THR A 103 45.83 -2.84 -48.75
CA THR A 103 44.97 -3.43 -49.79
C THR A 103 43.69 -4.06 -49.23
N ARG A 104 43.70 -4.61 -48.00
CA ARG A 104 42.58 -5.37 -47.39
C ARG A 104 42.50 -5.19 -45.86
N ARG A 105 42.58 -3.94 -45.38
CA ARG A 105 42.65 -3.52 -43.96
C ARG A 105 41.81 -4.34 -42.97
N ALA A 106 40.51 -4.55 -43.20
CA ALA A 106 39.62 -5.24 -42.25
C ALA A 106 39.87 -6.76 -42.14
N PHE A 107 40.16 -7.43 -43.27
CA PHE A 107 40.57 -8.84 -43.30
C PHE A 107 41.94 -9.02 -42.65
N SER A 108 42.87 -8.13 -43.00
CA SER A 108 44.21 -8.03 -42.40
C SER A 108 44.13 -7.91 -40.87
N LEU A 109 43.33 -6.97 -40.37
CA LEU A 109 43.05 -6.80 -38.94
C LEU A 109 42.58 -8.11 -38.29
N SER A 110 41.50 -8.70 -38.78
CA SER A 110 40.93 -9.92 -38.17
C SER A 110 41.94 -11.09 -38.17
N LEU A 111 42.75 -11.22 -39.23
CA LEU A 111 43.81 -12.21 -39.32
C LEU A 111 44.97 -11.93 -38.36
N GLN A 112 45.36 -10.66 -38.14
CA GLN A 112 46.32 -10.28 -37.09
C GLN A 112 45.78 -10.61 -35.69
N GLY A 113 44.49 -10.38 -35.44
CA GLY A 113 43.84 -10.73 -34.18
C GLY A 113 43.86 -12.22 -33.88
N GLY A 114 43.46 -13.04 -34.85
CA GLY A 114 43.53 -14.50 -34.74
C GLY A 114 44.97 -14.99 -34.58
N ALA A 115 45.90 -14.47 -35.39
CA ALA A 115 47.33 -14.78 -35.30
C ALA A 115 47.92 -14.44 -33.92
N ILE A 116 47.65 -13.26 -33.37
CA ILE A 116 48.22 -12.87 -32.08
C ILE A 116 47.52 -13.58 -30.92
N GLY A 117 46.21 -13.84 -31.01
CA GLY A 117 45.51 -14.73 -30.07
C GLY A 117 46.13 -16.14 -30.04
N VAL A 118 46.47 -16.70 -31.20
CA VAL A 118 47.25 -17.94 -31.28
C VAL A 118 48.64 -17.77 -30.66
N LEU A 119 49.40 -16.73 -31.00
CA LEU A 119 50.74 -16.51 -30.44
C LEU A 119 50.73 -16.35 -28.91
N MET A 120 49.68 -15.79 -28.34
CA MET A 120 49.49 -15.72 -26.90
C MET A 120 49.14 -17.07 -26.28
N LEU A 121 48.28 -17.88 -26.92
CA LEU A 121 48.03 -19.27 -26.49
C LEU A 121 49.29 -20.13 -26.59
N VAL A 122 50.11 -19.93 -27.63
CA VAL A 122 51.43 -20.54 -27.78
C VAL A 122 52.35 -20.14 -26.64
N THR A 123 52.44 -18.85 -26.33
CA THR A 123 53.35 -18.33 -25.27
C THR A 123 52.91 -18.80 -23.89
N PHE A 124 51.60 -18.81 -23.62
CA PHE A 124 51.01 -19.38 -22.40
C PHE A 124 51.35 -20.87 -22.27
N ALA A 125 51.07 -21.67 -23.30
CA ALA A 125 51.32 -23.11 -23.26
C ALA A 125 52.81 -23.43 -23.13
N ALA A 126 53.67 -22.76 -23.92
CA ALA A 126 55.12 -22.86 -23.83
C ALA A 126 55.64 -22.52 -22.43
N PHE A 127 55.02 -21.57 -21.71
CA PHE A 127 55.41 -21.24 -20.34
C PHE A 127 54.82 -22.17 -19.27
N LYS A 128 53.49 -22.29 -19.17
CA LYS A 128 52.83 -22.90 -18.00
C LYS A 128 52.43 -24.35 -18.18
N LEU A 129 52.33 -24.84 -19.43
CA LEU A 129 52.04 -26.25 -19.72
C LEU A 129 53.31 -27.04 -20.05
N TYR A 130 54.30 -26.39 -20.69
CA TYR A 130 55.49 -27.06 -21.23
C TYR A 130 56.83 -26.51 -20.70
N HIS A 131 56.83 -25.42 -19.91
CA HIS A 131 57.99 -24.84 -19.23
C HIS A 131 59.24 -24.56 -20.12
N LEU A 132 59.03 -24.36 -21.42
CA LEU A 132 60.05 -24.19 -22.46
C LEU A 132 60.77 -22.83 -22.41
N ILE A 133 60.19 -21.85 -21.70
CA ILE A 133 60.68 -20.48 -21.62
C ILE A 133 60.60 -19.98 -20.16
N PRO A 134 61.59 -19.23 -19.67
CA PRO A 134 61.57 -18.72 -18.30
C PRO A 134 60.51 -17.62 -18.12
N ALA A 135 60.01 -17.46 -16.90
CA ALA A 135 58.85 -16.59 -16.60
C ALA A 135 59.03 -15.15 -17.12
N GLY A 136 60.20 -14.52 -16.92
CA GLY A 136 60.47 -13.18 -17.43
C GLY A 136 60.41 -13.07 -18.96
N ALA A 137 60.84 -14.12 -19.68
CA ALA A 137 60.76 -14.17 -21.14
C ALA A 137 59.32 -14.43 -21.63
N ALA A 138 58.59 -15.35 -20.99
CA ALA A 138 57.18 -15.59 -21.28
C ALA A 138 56.32 -14.33 -21.08
N PHE A 139 56.57 -13.61 -19.98
CA PHE A 139 55.94 -12.35 -19.65
C PHE A 139 56.32 -11.26 -20.66
N GLY A 140 57.61 -11.13 -21.00
CA GLY A 140 58.09 -10.17 -21.99
C GLY A 140 57.56 -10.41 -23.41
N ILE A 141 57.53 -11.65 -23.88
CA ILE A 141 56.91 -12.04 -25.16
C ILE A 141 55.42 -11.73 -25.13
N THR A 142 54.74 -12.02 -24.02
CA THR A 142 53.31 -11.73 -23.89
C THR A 142 53.01 -10.23 -23.84
N ILE A 143 53.85 -9.42 -23.19
CA ILE A 143 53.80 -7.95 -23.27
C ILE A 143 53.97 -7.51 -24.72
N ALA A 144 54.97 -8.03 -25.44
CA ALA A 144 55.24 -7.67 -26.83
C ALA A 144 54.08 -8.05 -27.78
N LEU A 145 53.42 -9.19 -27.55
CA LEU A 145 52.24 -9.62 -28.31
C LEU A 145 51.00 -8.77 -28.01
N VAL A 146 50.70 -8.50 -26.72
CA VAL A 146 49.58 -7.65 -26.31
C VAL A 146 49.78 -6.21 -26.80
N ALA A 147 50.98 -5.65 -26.60
CA ALA A 147 51.35 -4.32 -27.08
C ALA A 147 51.33 -4.27 -28.62
N GLY A 148 51.84 -5.29 -29.31
CA GLY A 148 51.76 -5.44 -30.76
C GLY A 148 50.32 -5.42 -31.26
N LEU A 149 49.43 -6.22 -30.66
CA LEU A 149 48.00 -6.24 -31.00
C LEU A 149 47.30 -4.90 -30.71
N CYS A 150 47.65 -4.23 -29.61
CA CYS A 150 47.15 -2.88 -29.29
C CYS A 150 47.67 -1.81 -30.27
N VAL A 151 48.94 -1.85 -30.65
CA VAL A 151 49.54 -0.93 -31.63
C VAL A 151 48.96 -1.16 -33.02
N LEU A 152 48.81 -2.42 -33.44
CA LEU A 152 48.10 -2.78 -34.68
C LEU A 152 46.65 -2.30 -34.64
N ALA A 153 45.95 -2.43 -33.52
CA ALA A 153 44.62 -1.90 -33.31
C ALA A 153 44.54 -0.36 -33.38
N VAL A 154 45.55 0.37 -32.90
CA VAL A 154 45.58 1.85 -33.01
C VAL A 154 45.92 2.30 -34.43
N LEU A 155 47.01 1.78 -35.01
CA LEU A 155 47.49 2.18 -36.34
C LEU A 155 46.46 1.91 -37.44
N GLN A 156 45.69 0.82 -37.32
CA GLN A 156 44.66 0.43 -38.28
C GLN A 156 43.23 0.72 -37.77
N ASP A 157 43.07 1.36 -36.61
CA ASP A 157 41.81 1.87 -36.04
C ASP A 157 40.71 0.80 -35.81
N ALA A 158 41.03 -0.24 -35.04
CA ALA A 158 40.21 -1.44 -34.89
C ALA A 158 39.94 -1.87 -33.45
N LEU A 159 38.75 -1.50 -32.92
CA LEU A 159 38.28 -1.89 -31.59
C LEU A 159 38.37 -3.39 -31.31
N ALA A 160 37.90 -4.24 -32.23
CA ALA A 160 37.86 -5.69 -32.01
C ALA A 160 39.24 -6.26 -31.64
N LEU A 161 40.31 -5.77 -32.27
CA LEU A 161 41.68 -6.18 -31.95
C LEU A 161 42.14 -5.67 -30.59
N ALA A 162 41.83 -4.42 -30.25
CA ALA A 162 42.10 -3.90 -28.93
C ALA A 162 41.39 -4.76 -27.86
N VAL A 163 40.12 -5.12 -28.05
CA VAL A 163 39.35 -5.97 -27.12
C VAL A 163 40.02 -7.33 -26.95
N PHE A 164 40.39 -8.02 -28.02
CA PHE A 164 41.05 -9.33 -27.91
C PHE A 164 42.43 -9.23 -27.25
N GLY A 165 43.24 -8.22 -27.57
CA GLY A 165 44.55 -8.02 -26.95
C GLY A 165 44.47 -7.66 -25.47
N ILE A 166 43.49 -6.85 -25.08
CA ILE A 166 43.31 -6.43 -23.69
C ILE A 166 42.66 -7.54 -22.85
N LEU A 167 41.70 -8.31 -23.39
CA LEU A 167 41.24 -9.57 -22.77
C LEU A 167 42.41 -10.52 -22.49
N ALA A 168 43.18 -10.83 -23.52
CA ALA A 168 44.25 -11.81 -23.45
C ALA A 168 45.40 -11.32 -22.55
N GLY A 169 45.70 -10.02 -22.54
CA GLY A 169 46.64 -9.41 -21.61
C GLY A 169 46.16 -9.40 -20.16
N PHE A 170 44.87 -9.23 -19.87
CA PHE A 170 44.38 -9.34 -18.49
C PHE A 170 44.50 -10.76 -17.94
N LEU A 171 44.22 -11.76 -18.77
CA LEU A 171 44.39 -13.16 -18.42
C LEU A 171 45.87 -13.56 -18.28
N ALA A 172 46.77 -12.91 -19.02
CA ALA A 172 48.17 -13.29 -19.08
C ALA A 172 48.87 -13.41 -17.71
N PRO A 173 48.88 -12.45 -16.77
CA PRO A 173 49.55 -12.66 -15.49
C PRO A 173 48.93 -13.76 -14.61
N ILE A 174 47.63 -14.03 -14.69
CA ILE A 174 47.01 -15.18 -13.99
C ILE A 174 47.61 -16.48 -14.55
N TRP A 175 47.62 -16.56 -15.87
CA TRP A 175 48.05 -17.71 -16.66
C TRP A 175 49.58 -17.83 -16.80
N LEU A 176 50.34 -16.80 -16.39
CA LEU A 176 51.80 -16.77 -16.33
C LEU A 176 52.34 -16.62 -14.89
N SER A 177 51.47 -16.62 -13.87
CA SER A 177 51.85 -16.42 -12.47
C SER A 177 52.79 -17.53 -11.98
N THR A 178 53.87 -17.09 -11.32
CA THR A 178 54.90 -17.90 -10.65
C THR A 178 54.61 -18.14 -9.17
N GLY A 179 53.49 -17.65 -8.62
CA GLY A 179 53.16 -17.78 -7.19
C GLY A 179 53.99 -16.90 -6.25
N SER A 180 54.83 -16.00 -6.78
CA SER A 180 55.81 -15.18 -6.03
C SER A 180 55.23 -14.15 -5.04
N GLY A 181 53.91 -14.07 -4.84
CA GLY A 181 53.24 -13.16 -3.89
C GLY A 181 53.38 -11.65 -4.18
N ASN A 182 54.17 -11.26 -5.19
CA ASN A 182 54.48 -9.86 -5.50
C ASN A 182 53.32 -9.19 -6.26
N HIS A 183 52.32 -8.75 -5.50
CA HIS A 183 51.17 -7.99 -5.98
C HIS A 183 51.57 -6.65 -6.61
N VAL A 184 52.66 -6.02 -6.15
CA VAL A 184 53.18 -4.78 -6.74
C VAL A 184 53.57 -4.99 -8.21
N ALA A 185 54.26 -6.09 -8.54
CA ALA A 185 54.61 -6.44 -9.92
C ALA A 185 53.37 -6.78 -10.76
N LEU A 186 52.43 -7.55 -10.19
CA LEU A 186 51.17 -7.93 -10.84
C LEU A 186 50.32 -6.69 -11.19
N PHE A 187 50.11 -5.80 -10.22
CA PHE A 187 49.34 -4.58 -10.42
C PHE A 187 50.10 -3.54 -11.24
N SER A 188 51.43 -3.51 -11.23
CA SER A 188 52.22 -2.69 -12.16
C SER A 188 52.05 -3.12 -13.62
N TYR A 189 52.03 -4.43 -13.90
CA TYR A 189 51.69 -4.92 -15.24
C TYR A 189 50.27 -4.50 -15.64
N TYR A 190 49.28 -4.71 -14.77
CA TYR A 190 47.91 -4.28 -15.06
C TYR A 190 47.80 -2.76 -15.16
N ALA A 191 48.65 -1.97 -14.50
CA ALA A 191 48.71 -0.52 -14.66
C ALA A 191 49.21 -0.15 -16.06
N VAL A 192 50.28 -0.78 -16.56
CA VAL A 192 50.77 -0.59 -17.93
C VAL A 192 49.70 -0.97 -18.97
N LEU A 193 49.02 -2.10 -18.77
CA LEU A 193 47.93 -2.54 -19.65
C LEU A 193 46.76 -1.54 -19.62
N ASN A 194 46.31 -1.14 -18.42
CA ASN A 194 45.26 -0.12 -18.24
C ASN A 194 45.65 1.25 -18.82
N LEU A 195 46.92 1.66 -18.73
CA LEU A 195 47.43 2.85 -19.40
C LEU A 195 47.40 2.71 -20.93
N GLY A 196 47.60 1.51 -21.46
CA GLY A 196 47.36 1.19 -22.87
C GLY A 196 45.89 1.38 -23.27
N ILE A 197 44.95 0.81 -22.52
CA ILE A 197 43.49 1.01 -22.70
C ILE A 197 43.15 2.51 -22.69
N PHE A 198 43.73 3.24 -21.74
CA PHE A 198 43.51 4.66 -21.52
C PHE A 198 44.06 5.54 -22.66
N ALA A 199 45.27 5.25 -23.14
CA ALA A 199 45.88 5.93 -24.29
C ALA A 199 45.13 5.63 -25.60
N ILE A 200 44.61 4.41 -25.76
CA ILE A 200 43.67 4.05 -26.83
C ILE A 200 42.39 4.91 -26.68
N ALA A 201 41.77 4.91 -25.51
CA ALA A 201 40.53 5.63 -25.20
C ALA A 201 40.61 7.15 -25.45
N TRP A 202 41.78 7.76 -25.22
CA TRP A 202 42.06 9.18 -25.51
C TRP A 202 41.89 9.51 -27.00
N ASN A 203 42.32 8.61 -27.88
CA ASN A 203 42.26 8.77 -29.32
C ASN A 203 40.99 8.16 -29.94
N ARG A 204 40.51 7.05 -29.38
CA ARG A 204 39.44 6.21 -29.91
C ARG A 204 38.46 5.82 -28.78
N PRO A 205 37.34 6.54 -28.62
CA PRO A 205 36.36 6.25 -27.57
C PRO A 205 35.60 4.96 -27.92
N TRP A 206 36.03 3.86 -27.32
CA TRP A 206 35.59 2.49 -27.59
C TRP A 206 35.08 1.79 -26.32
N ARG A 207 33.83 2.04 -25.92
CA ARG A 207 33.26 1.69 -24.59
C ARG A 207 33.50 0.25 -24.15
N LEU A 208 33.32 -0.71 -25.07
CA LEU A 208 33.47 -2.13 -24.77
C LEU A 208 34.88 -2.50 -24.29
N LEU A 209 35.91 -1.85 -24.84
CA LEU A 209 37.30 -2.07 -24.44
C LEU A 209 37.50 -1.80 -22.95
N ASN A 210 36.92 -0.69 -22.52
CA ASN A 210 37.10 -0.15 -21.19
C ASN A 210 36.19 -0.88 -20.20
N LEU A 211 34.97 -1.24 -20.59
CA LEU A 211 34.10 -2.09 -19.77
C LEU A 211 34.71 -3.49 -19.53
N ILE A 212 35.35 -4.06 -20.54
CA ILE A 212 36.07 -5.32 -20.40
C ILE A 212 37.26 -5.16 -19.45
N GLY A 213 38.13 -4.17 -19.69
CA GLY A 213 39.30 -3.97 -18.84
C GLY A 213 38.95 -3.63 -17.40
N PHE A 214 37.85 -2.92 -17.19
CA PHE A 214 37.26 -2.65 -15.90
C PHE A 214 36.89 -3.95 -15.18
N VAL A 215 36.05 -4.78 -15.81
CA VAL A 215 35.61 -6.06 -15.23
C VAL A 215 36.80 -6.93 -14.85
N PHE A 216 37.79 -7.07 -15.73
CA PHE A 216 38.98 -7.88 -15.42
C PHE A 216 39.85 -7.27 -14.32
N THR A 217 40.19 -5.98 -14.40
CA THR A 217 41.03 -5.30 -13.39
C THR A 217 40.47 -5.48 -11.98
N PHE A 218 39.16 -5.24 -11.80
CA PHE A 218 38.56 -5.26 -10.48
C PHE A 218 38.10 -6.65 -10.04
N ALA A 219 37.73 -7.57 -10.94
CA ALA A 219 37.48 -8.97 -10.57
C ALA A 219 38.77 -9.65 -10.08
N ILE A 220 39.90 -9.41 -10.76
CA ILE A 220 41.21 -9.94 -10.35
C ILE A 220 41.68 -9.27 -9.05
N GLY A 221 41.50 -7.95 -8.91
CA GLY A 221 41.76 -7.24 -7.66
C GLY A 221 40.92 -7.77 -6.49
N THR A 222 39.65 -8.12 -6.72
CA THR A 222 38.76 -8.71 -5.70
C THR A 222 39.18 -10.12 -5.33
N LEU A 223 39.51 -10.95 -6.32
CA LEU A 223 39.96 -12.32 -6.08
C LEU A 223 41.26 -12.36 -5.28
N TRP A 224 42.22 -11.49 -5.58
CA TRP A 224 43.44 -11.34 -4.76
C TRP A 224 43.13 -10.73 -3.39
N GLY A 225 42.26 -9.72 -3.34
CA GLY A 225 41.84 -9.04 -2.11
C GLY A 225 41.18 -9.95 -1.08
N VAL A 226 40.43 -10.96 -1.53
CA VAL A 226 39.79 -11.97 -0.65
C VAL A 226 40.76 -13.08 -0.23
N LEU A 227 41.81 -13.36 -1.00
CA LEU A 227 42.65 -14.56 -0.81
C LEU A 227 44.06 -14.32 -0.23
N ASP A 228 44.69 -13.16 -0.49
CA ASP A 228 46.08 -12.88 -0.11
C ASP A 228 46.31 -11.44 0.41
N TYR A 229 45.27 -10.61 0.51
CA TYR A 229 45.44 -9.31 1.17
C TYR A 229 45.72 -9.46 2.67
N ARG A 230 46.55 -8.55 3.19
CA ARG A 230 46.73 -8.30 4.62
C ARG A 230 46.96 -6.80 4.86
N PRO A 231 46.59 -6.24 6.02
CA PRO A 231 46.67 -4.81 6.28
C PRO A 231 48.07 -4.19 6.10
N GLU A 232 49.15 -4.95 6.29
CA GLU A 232 50.52 -4.46 6.06
C GLU A 232 50.80 -4.18 4.58
N LYS A 233 50.11 -4.88 3.67
CA LYS A 233 50.20 -4.63 2.22
C LYS A 233 49.50 -3.33 1.81
N PHE A 234 48.67 -2.71 2.66
CA PHE A 234 47.83 -1.54 2.33
C PHE A 234 48.59 -0.46 1.54
N ALA A 235 49.67 0.08 2.08
CA ALA A 235 50.45 1.18 1.47
C ALA A 235 51.04 0.83 0.08
N SER A 236 51.13 -0.46 -0.26
CA SER A 236 51.63 -0.96 -1.55
C SER A 236 50.51 -1.46 -2.49
N THR A 237 49.29 -1.64 -2.00
CA THR A 237 48.09 -2.00 -2.78
C THR A 237 47.27 -0.78 -3.15
N GLU A 238 47.06 0.11 -2.19
CA GLU A 238 46.24 1.33 -2.29
C GLU A 238 46.61 2.21 -3.50
N PRO A 239 47.90 2.45 -3.83
CA PRO A 239 48.26 3.24 -5.02
C PRO A 239 47.76 2.63 -6.33
N PHE A 240 47.67 1.30 -6.43
CA PHE A 240 47.14 0.63 -7.61
C PHE A 240 45.61 0.68 -7.67
N LEU A 241 44.92 0.52 -6.53
CA LEU A 241 43.47 0.67 -6.48
C LEU A 241 43.06 2.10 -6.87
N ILE A 242 43.74 3.11 -6.34
CA ILE A 242 43.58 4.52 -6.72
C ILE A 242 43.92 4.75 -8.20
N LEU A 243 44.99 4.14 -8.74
CA LEU A 243 45.36 4.28 -10.15
C LEU A 243 44.32 3.65 -11.09
N PHE A 244 43.88 2.42 -10.84
CA PHE A 244 42.83 1.78 -11.63
C PHE A 244 41.52 2.56 -11.54
N PHE A 245 41.16 3.02 -10.35
CA PHE A 245 40.03 3.93 -10.14
C PHE A 245 40.16 5.18 -11.01
N ALA A 246 41.27 5.90 -10.95
CA ALA A 246 41.51 7.12 -11.73
C ALA A 246 41.44 6.90 -13.25
N LEU A 247 41.98 5.77 -13.75
CA LEU A 247 41.95 5.45 -15.18
C LEU A 247 40.50 5.20 -15.66
N TYR A 248 39.72 4.40 -14.93
CA TYR A 248 38.30 4.12 -15.28
C TYR A 248 37.35 5.29 -14.98
N LEU A 249 37.73 6.18 -14.07
CA LEU A 249 37.05 7.43 -13.76
C LEU A 249 37.27 8.50 -14.86
N LEU A 250 38.47 8.60 -15.43
CA LEU A 250 38.77 9.60 -16.46
C LEU A 250 38.38 9.13 -17.87
N ILE A 251 38.31 7.82 -18.13
CA ILE A 251 37.86 7.24 -19.40
C ILE A 251 36.54 7.84 -19.95
N PRO A 252 35.44 7.97 -19.18
CA PRO A 252 34.18 8.55 -19.64
C PRO A 252 34.30 10.04 -20.04
N VAL A 253 35.31 10.75 -19.54
CA VAL A 253 35.56 12.16 -19.87
C VAL A 253 35.98 12.28 -21.34
N PHE A 254 36.92 11.49 -21.82
CA PHE A 254 37.45 11.64 -23.20
C PHE A 254 36.37 11.39 -24.25
N TYR A 255 35.41 10.53 -23.95
CA TYR A 255 34.25 10.20 -24.77
C TYR A 255 33.31 11.40 -24.89
N ALA A 256 32.93 12.00 -23.75
CA ALA A 256 32.11 13.20 -23.72
C ALA A 256 32.86 14.43 -24.30
N ASN A 257 34.19 14.45 -24.26
CA ASN A 257 35.00 15.52 -24.84
C ASN A 257 34.95 15.51 -26.39
N ARG A 258 35.07 14.33 -27.02
CA ARG A 258 35.07 14.18 -28.50
C ARG A 258 33.67 14.26 -29.15
N ARG A 259 32.58 14.15 -28.38
CA ARG A 259 31.18 14.16 -28.88
C ARG A 259 30.80 15.31 -29.83
N SER A 260 31.45 16.48 -29.74
CA SER A 260 31.10 17.65 -30.55
C SER A 260 31.72 17.66 -31.96
N ALA A 261 32.68 16.79 -32.26
CA ALA A 261 33.34 16.75 -33.58
C ALA A 261 32.63 15.83 -34.59
N ALA A 262 31.73 14.96 -34.14
CA ALA A 262 30.90 14.09 -34.97
C ALA A 262 29.49 14.04 -34.35
N GLY A 263 28.62 14.96 -34.77
CA GLY A 263 27.25 15.07 -34.26
C GLY A 263 26.39 13.89 -34.70
N GLY A 264 26.14 12.91 -33.83
CA GLY A 264 25.45 11.70 -34.28
C GLY A 264 25.16 10.59 -33.27
N ASN A 265 24.79 10.90 -32.01
CA ASN A 265 23.94 10.07 -31.12
C ASN A 265 24.31 8.57 -30.82
N ALA A 266 25.32 7.96 -31.44
CA ALA A 266 25.69 6.54 -31.29
C ALA A 266 26.25 6.16 -29.90
N TYR A 267 26.38 7.14 -29.00
CA TYR A 267 26.80 6.98 -27.61
C TYR A 267 25.65 7.26 -26.63
N ARG A 268 24.51 6.59 -26.82
CA ARG A 268 23.43 6.50 -25.81
C ARG A 268 23.71 5.47 -24.73
N ALA A 269 24.83 5.66 -24.06
CA ALA A 269 24.76 6.04 -22.65
C ALA A 269 26.00 6.91 -22.32
N VAL A 270 25.93 7.71 -21.26
CA VAL A 270 27.09 7.80 -20.36
C VAL A 270 27.33 6.37 -19.89
N ASP A 271 28.56 5.85 -19.97
CA ASP A 271 28.82 4.41 -19.82
C ASP A 271 28.44 3.90 -18.42
N GLY A 272 27.16 3.60 -18.19
CA GLY A 272 26.59 3.50 -16.85
C GLY A 272 27.22 2.37 -16.04
N THR A 273 27.59 1.27 -16.71
CA THR A 273 28.28 0.14 -16.10
C THR A 273 29.68 0.52 -15.64
N LEU A 274 30.42 1.34 -16.38
CA LEU A 274 31.69 1.92 -15.90
C LEU A 274 31.45 2.99 -14.83
N VAL A 275 30.58 3.95 -15.12
CA VAL A 275 30.41 5.17 -14.34
C VAL A 275 29.81 4.88 -12.96
N ILE A 276 28.83 3.98 -12.87
CA ILE A 276 28.18 3.57 -11.62
C ILE A 276 28.85 2.32 -11.03
N GLY A 277 29.35 1.40 -11.87
CA GLY A 277 30.01 0.18 -11.41
C GLY A 277 31.43 0.40 -10.86
N THR A 278 32.23 1.29 -11.46
CA THR A 278 33.59 1.60 -10.93
C THR A 278 33.56 2.02 -9.48
N PRO A 279 32.76 3.00 -9.05
CA PRO A 279 32.77 3.41 -7.65
C PRO A 279 32.19 2.34 -6.72
N LEU A 280 31.19 1.58 -7.15
CA LEU A 280 30.64 0.47 -6.36
C LEU A 280 31.69 -0.63 -6.10
N VAL A 281 32.42 -1.07 -7.13
CA VAL A 281 33.41 -2.14 -6.98
C VAL A 281 34.69 -1.65 -6.31
N VAL A 282 35.17 -0.43 -6.62
CA VAL A 282 36.30 0.19 -5.91
C VAL A 282 35.99 0.36 -4.42
N PHE A 283 34.77 0.80 -4.06
CA PHE A 283 34.39 0.96 -2.67
C PHE A 283 34.20 -0.38 -1.93
N ALA A 284 33.62 -1.39 -2.59
CA ALA A 284 33.53 -2.74 -2.03
C ALA A 284 34.92 -3.37 -1.79
N LEU A 285 35.88 -3.09 -2.69
CA LEU A 285 37.28 -3.45 -2.49
C LEU A 285 37.89 -2.71 -1.31
N GLN A 286 37.70 -1.39 -1.22
CA GLN A 286 38.16 -0.57 -0.11
C GLN A 286 37.63 -1.06 1.24
N ALA A 287 36.39 -1.55 1.29
CA ALA A 287 35.80 -2.17 2.47
C ALA A 287 36.54 -3.43 2.93
N GLY A 288 37.06 -4.23 1.98
CA GLY A 288 37.96 -5.33 2.28
C GLY A 288 39.35 -4.88 2.72
N LEU A 289 39.92 -3.87 2.06
CA LEU A 289 41.27 -3.37 2.38
C LEU A 289 41.37 -2.73 3.78
N LEU A 290 40.29 -2.15 4.28
CA LEU A 290 40.23 -1.44 5.56
C LEU A 290 39.67 -2.29 6.71
N HIS A 291 39.51 -3.60 6.54
CA HIS A 291 39.01 -4.50 7.59
C HIS A 291 40.16 -5.05 8.46
N GLY A 292 40.04 -4.93 9.80
CA GLY A 292 41.05 -5.39 10.76
C GLY A 292 42.07 -4.33 11.18
N ALA A 293 43.00 -4.68 12.06
CA ALA A 293 44.04 -3.76 12.54
C ALA A 293 45.00 -3.33 11.41
N PRO A 294 45.44 -2.06 11.32
CA PRO A 294 45.29 -0.98 12.31
C PRO A 294 43.95 -0.22 12.28
N PHE A 295 43.01 -0.61 11.40
CA PHE A 295 41.75 0.07 11.15
C PHE A 295 40.59 -0.36 12.06
N GLY A 296 40.82 -1.35 12.93
CA GLY A 296 39.85 -1.85 13.92
C GLY A 296 38.65 -2.54 13.25
N ASP A 297 37.44 -2.12 13.63
CA ASP A 297 36.17 -2.49 12.97
C ASP A 297 36.13 -2.11 11.47
N GLY A 298 37.08 -1.31 10.97
CA GLY A 298 37.18 -0.81 9.59
C GLY A 298 36.15 0.26 9.21
N ARG A 299 35.03 0.31 9.95
CA ARG A 299 33.88 1.21 9.79
C ARG A 299 34.23 2.68 9.55
N MET A 300 35.01 3.31 10.44
CA MET A 300 35.31 4.74 10.34
C MET A 300 36.30 5.07 9.20
N PRO A 301 37.41 4.34 9.02
CA PRO A 301 38.24 4.48 7.81
C PRO A 301 37.45 4.26 6.51
N LEU A 302 36.54 3.28 6.48
CA LEU A 302 35.70 3.03 5.30
C LEU A 302 34.69 4.16 5.05
N ALA A 303 34.12 4.76 6.10
CA ALA A 303 33.29 5.96 5.96
C ALA A 303 34.09 7.15 5.39
N LEU A 304 35.36 7.32 5.80
CA LEU A 304 36.25 8.32 5.21
C LEU A 304 36.56 8.02 3.73
N SER A 305 36.76 6.75 3.35
CA SER A 305 36.88 6.38 1.93
C SER A 305 35.60 6.61 1.14
N ALA A 306 34.41 6.43 1.72
CA ALA A 306 33.14 6.75 1.08
C ALA A 306 33.04 8.26 0.78
N LEU A 307 33.46 9.09 1.74
CA LEU A 307 33.56 10.54 1.56
C LEU A 307 34.64 10.94 0.54
N ALA A 308 35.79 10.25 0.48
CA ALA A 308 36.83 10.50 -0.52
C ALA A 308 36.34 10.17 -1.95
N MET A 309 35.63 9.06 -2.12
CA MET A 309 34.95 8.71 -3.36
C MET A 309 33.93 9.79 -3.73
N ALA A 310 33.05 10.16 -2.79
CA ALA A 310 32.04 11.20 -3.00
C ALA A 310 32.64 12.54 -3.45
N ALA A 311 33.67 13.02 -2.74
CA ALA A 311 34.38 14.25 -3.06
C ALA A 311 35.01 14.19 -4.47
N THR A 312 35.65 13.07 -4.83
CA THR A 312 36.30 12.91 -6.15
C THR A 312 35.28 13.03 -7.29
N TYR A 313 34.14 12.35 -7.20
CA TYR A 313 33.08 12.45 -8.21
C TYR A 313 32.42 13.84 -8.24
N ALA A 314 32.21 14.47 -7.09
CA ALA A 314 31.66 15.83 -7.01
C ALA A 314 32.59 16.89 -7.62
N LEU A 315 33.90 16.80 -7.37
CA LEU A 315 34.91 17.70 -7.93
C LEU A 315 35.03 17.57 -9.44
N LEU A 316 35.04 16.34 -9.98
CA LEU A 316 35.07 16.12 -11.42
C LEU A 316 33.78 16.56 -12.13
N ALA A 317 32.63 16.36 -11.49
CA ALA A 317 31.35 16.90 -11.94
C ALA A 317 31.37 18.46 -11.94
N ALA A 318 31.95 19.08 -10.91
CA ALA A 318 32.07 20.53 -10.85
C ALA A 318 33.04 21.10 -11.90
N GLY A 319 34.24 20.53 -12.04
CA GLY A 319 35.27 21.01 -12.96
C GLY A 319 34.90 20.91 -14.44
N LEU A 320 33.98 20.02 -14.81
CA LEU A 320 33.45 19.90 -16.17
C LEU A 320 32.18 20.74 -16.41
N ARG A 321 31.56 21.31 -15.36
CA ARG A 321 30.24 22.00 -15.41
C ARG A 321 30.12 23.03 -16.53
N SER A 322 31.15 23.83 -16.76
CA SER A 322 31.16 24.90 -17.78
C SER A 322 31.23 24.39 -19.22
N ARG A 323 31.28 23.07 -19.47
CA ARG A 323 31.37 22.45 -20.80
C ARG A 323 30.10 21.63 -21.08
N PRO A 324 29.07 22.19 -21.74
CA PRO A 324 27.74 21.56 -21.83
C PRO A 324 27.71 20.16 -22.47
N ARG A 325 28.68 19.82 -23.34
CA ARG A 325 28.90 18.46 -23.88
C ARG A 325 29.07 17.34 -22.82
N PHE A 326 29.34 17.70 -21.57
CA PHE A 326 29.51 16.78 -20.44
C PHE A 326 28.28 16.63 -19.54
N ALA A 327 27.19 17.39 -19.73
CA ALA A 327 26.10 17.53 -18.75
C ALA A 327 25.62 16.20 -18.12
N THR A 328 25.32 15.21 -18.96
CA THR A 328 24.85 13.88 -18.50
C THR A 328 25.88 13.13 -17.63
N LEU A 329 27.19 13.30 -17.89
CA LEU A 329 28.25 12.66 -17.09
C LEU A 329 28.36 13.34 -15.73
N ILE A 330 28.38 14.69 -15.73
CA ILE A 330 28.37 15.54 -14.54
C ILE A 330 27.18 15.21 -13.63
N GLU A 331 26.01 15.03 -14.21
CA GLU A 331 24.79 14.66 -13.48
C GLU A 331 24.85 13.25 -12.88
N THR A 332 25.35 12.27 -13.63
CA THR A 332 25.49 10.89 -13.12
C THR A 332 26.52 10.85 -11.98
N TRP A 333 27.64 11.57 -12.13
CA TRP A 333 28.67 11.72 -11.11
C TRP A 333 28.20 12.47 -9.87
N ALA A 334 27.36 13.49 -10.01
CA ALA A 334 26.73 14.14 -8.87
C ALA A 334 25.80 13.19 -8.09
N VAL A 335 25.04 12.32 -8.77
CA VAL A 335 24.19 11.30 -8.12
C VAL A 335 25.04 10.24 -7.41
N ILE A 336 26.11 9.76 -8.04
CA ILE A 336 27.08 8.83 -7.43
C ILE A 336 27.72 9.45 -6.19
N ALA A 337 28.17 10.71 -6.28
CA ALA A 337 28.80 11.41 -5.18
C ALA A 337 27.87 11.50 -3.96
N VAL A 338 26.60 11.87 -4.18
CA VAL A 338 25.57 11.87 -3.13
C VAL A 338 25.35 10.46 -2.55
N GLY A 339 25.33 9.42 -3.39
CA GLY A 339 25.19 8.03 -2.97
C GLY A 339 26.29 7.57 -2.00
N PHE A 340 27.55 7.86 -2.30
CA PHE A 340 28.66 7.50 -1.40
C PHE A 340 28.76 8.40 -0.16
N ALA A 341 28.41 9.68 -0.27
CA ALA A 341 28.31 10.55 0.90
C ALA A 341 27.25 10.03 1.90
N THR A 342 26.11 9.57 1.40
CA THR A 342 25.04 8.96 2.21
C THR A 342 25.49 7.61 2.79
N LEU A 343 26.23 6.78 2.03
CA LEU A 343 26.72 5.49 2.50
C LEU A 343 27.81 5.60 3.59
N ALA A 344 28.50 6.73 3.72
CA ALA A 344 29.48 6.96 4.77
C ALA A 344 28.86 6.93 6.18
N VAL A 345 27.69 7.55 6.35
CA VAL A 345 27.06 7.78 7.65
C VAL A 345 26.57 6.51 8.36
N PRO A 346 25.89 5.52 7.72
CA PRO A 346 25.50 4.28 8.37
C PRO A 346 26.68 3.37 8.74
N LEU A 347 27.82 3.51 8.03
CA LEU A 347 29.04 2.78 8.35
C LEU A 347 29.71 3.35 9.60
N ALA A 348 29.61 4.66 9.85
CA ALA A 348 30.19 5.32 11.01
C ALA A 348 29.37 5.17 12.33
N LEU A 349 28.12 4.68 12.28
CA LEU A 349 27.17 4.77 13.41
C LEU A 349 26.53 3.42 13.81
N SER A 350 25.85 3.40 14.97
CA SER A 350 25.19 2.21 15.55
C SER A 350 23.77 2.01 15.02
N ALA A 351 23.23 0.79 15.01
CA ALA A 351 21.95 0.46 14.33
C ALA A 351 20.77 1.40 14.65
N ARG A 352 20.58 1.81 15.91
CA ARG A 352 19.52 2.78 16.31
C ARG A 352 19.81 4.21 15.85
N ALA A 353 21.07 4.63 15.85
CA ALA A 353 21.50 5.90 15.27
C ALA A 353 21.41 5.88 13.73
N THR A 354 21.72 4.75 13.09
CA THR A 354 21.61 4.52 11.66
C THR A 354 20.15 4.52 11.19
N ALA A 355 19.23 3.90 11.94
CA ALA A 355 17.79 4.03 11.69
C ALA A 355 17.33 5.50 11.77
N SER A 356 17.79 6.21 12.81
CA SER A 356 17.51 7.63 13.01
C SER A 356 18.03 8.51 11.86
N VAL A 357 19.27 8.27 11.42
CA VAL A 357 19.90 8.95 10.28
C VAL A 357 19.19 8.63 8.97
N PHE A 358 18.96 7.35 8.66
CA PHE A 358 18.29 6.93 7.43
C PHE A 358 16.86 7.46 7.30
N ALA A 359 16.13 7.62 8.41
CA ALA A 359 14.81 8.25 8.38
C ALA A 359 14.88 9.73 7.94
N ILE A 360 15.88 10.47 8.45
CA ILE A 360 16.14 11.89 8.16
C ILE A 360 16.72 12.05 6.74
N GLU A 361 17.82 11.35 6.41
CA GLU A 361 18.46 11.38 5.10
C GLU A 361 17.51 10.91 3.99
N GLY A 362 16.70 9.89 4.26
CA GLY A 362 15.68 9.42 3.35
C GLY A 362 14.67 10.51 2.97
N ALA A 363 14.20 11.28 3.97
CA ALA A 363 13.33 12.43 3.72
C ALA A 363 14.06 13.55 2.96
N VAL A 364 15.32 13.84 3.31
CA VAL A 364 16.13 14.88 2.63
C VAL A 364 16.40 14.52 1.17
N LEU A 365 16.65 13.26 0.85
CA LEU A 365 16.88 12.78 -0.52
C LEU A 365 15.58 12.72 -1.34
N VAL A 366 14.45 12.37 -0.72
CA VAL A 366 13.11 12.57 -1.31
C VAL A 366 12.88 14.04 -1.66
N TRP A 367 13.21 14.97 -0.76
CA TRP A 367 13.12 16.43 -1.02
C TRP A 367 14.01 16.89 -2.15
N LEU A 368 15.28 16.46 -2.16
CA LEU A 368 16.22 16.82 -3.20
C LEU A 368 15.77 16.28 -4.57
N GLY A 369 15.31 15.04 -4.62
CA GLY A 369 14.85 14.38 -5.84
C GLY A 369 13.55 14.96 -6.39
N LEU A 370 12.60 15.37 -5.55
CA LEU A 370 11.38 16.05 -6.01
C LEU A 370 11.67 17.50 -6.42
N ARG A 371 12.57 18.21 -5.71
CA ARG A 371 12.98 19.57 -6.07
C ARG A 371 13.76 19.66 -7.39
N GLN A 372 14.43 18.58 -7.78
CA GLN A 372 15.22 18.50 -9.02
C GLN A 372 14.51 17.74 -10.17
N ASP A 373 13.25 17.33 -9.98
CA ASP A 373 12.50 16.42 -10.86
C ASP A 373 13.28 15.15 -11.28
N ARG A 374 13.93 14.53 -10.30
CA ARG A 374 14.79 13.35 -10.46
C ARG A 374 14.27 12.18 -9.63
N ARG A 375 13.84 11.13 -10.34
CA ARG A 375 13.34 9.88 -9.74
C ARG A 375 14.41 9.09 -8.96
N LEU A 376 15.70 9.34 -9.19
CA LEU A 376 16.78 8.60 -8.50
C LEU A 376 16.92 8.98 -7.02
N PRO A 377 17.18 10.24 -6.60
CA PRO A 377 17.23 10.57 -5.17
C PRO A 377 15.90 10.33 -4.44
N GLN A 378 14.78 10.43 -5.17
CA GLN A 378 13.46 9.99 -4.71
C GLN A 378 13.46 8.51 -4.30
N LEU A 379 13.76 7.60 -5.23
CA LEU A 379 13.77 6.16 -4.96
C LEU A 379 14.80 5.78 -3.89
N THR A 380 16.00 6.38 -3.90
CA THR A 380 17.01 6.18 -2.85
C THR A 380 16.48 6.62 -1.49
N GLY A 381 15.84 7.78 -1.40
CA GLY A 381 15.29 8.28 -0.14
C GLY A 381 14.15 7.44 0.42
N LEU A 382 13.26 6.95 -0.46
CA LEU A 382 12.18 6.01 -0.09
C LEU A 382 12.76 4.67 0.43
N LEU A 383 13.79 4.13 -0.23
CA LEU A 383 14.46 2.90 0.20
C LEU A 383 15.18 3.06 1.54
N LEU A 384 15.76 4.23 1.83
CA LEU A 384 16.38 4.52 3.12
C LEU A 384 15.36 4.53 4.27
N GLN A 385 14.12 5.00 4.04
CA GLN A 385 13.08 4.96 5.08
C GLN A 385 12.55 3.55 5.35
N ALA A 386 12.49 2.68 4.33
CA ALA A 386 12.27 1.26 4.55
C ALA A 386 13.45 0.62 5.31
N GLY A 387 14.68 0.97 4.94
CA GLY A 387 15.91 0.55 5.62
C GLY A 387 15.97 1.00 7.09
N ALA A 388 15.45 2.18 7.43
CA ALA A 388 15.36 2.68 8.80
C ALA A 388 14.47 1.81 9.68
N ALA A 389 13.27 1.45 9.21
CA ALA A 389 12.37 0.54 9.93
C ALA A 389 12.94 -0.89 10.03
N LEU A 390 13.59 -1.39 8.98
CA LEU A 390 14.27 -2.68 9.03
C LEU A 390 15.42 -2.68 10.06
N ALA A 391 16.21 -1.60 10.13
CA ALA A 391 17.27 -1.42 11.13
C ALA A 391 16.72 -1.30 12.56
N TYR A 392 15.54 -0.69 12.74
CA TYR A 392 14.84 -0.62 14.02
C TYR A 392 14.36 -2.00 14.49
N VAL A 393 13.64 -2.74 13.64
CA VAL A 393 13.14 -4.10 13.95
C VAL A 393 14.31 -5.07 14.19
N ALA A 394 15.36 -5.01 13.37
CA ALA A 394 16.58 -5.79 13.60
C ALA A 394 17.26 -5.43 14.93
N GLY A 395 17.25 -4.15 15.31
CA GLY A 395 17.83 -3.63 16.55
C GLY A 395 17.05 -3.93 17.84
N ILE A 396 15.82 -4.45 17.75
CA ILE A 396 14.98 -4.81 18.91
C ILE A 396 15.13 -6.28 19.34
N GLY A 397 15.48 -7.19 18.42
CA GLY A 397 15.60 -8.62 18.73
C GLY A 397 15.75 -9.55 17.53
N GLY A 398 15.69 -9.01 16.30
CA GLY A 398 15.74 -9.79 15.07
C GLY A 398 14.44 -10.54 14.77
N LEU A 399 14.32 -11.05 13.54
CA LEU A 399 13.14 -11.77 13.04
C LEU A 399 12.95 -13.17 13.65
N SER A 400 13.78 -13.54 14.63
CA SER A 400 13.84 -14.87 15.27
C SER A 400 13.37 -14.88 16.72
N ALA A 401 13.20 -13.72 17.35
CA ALA A 401 12.52 -13.61 18.63
C ALA A 401 11.00 -13.45 18.39
N GLY A 402 10.18 -14.18 19.15
CA GLY A 402 8.72 -14.07 19.05
C GLY A 402 8.20 -12.69 19.47
N PHE A 403 6.94 -12.40 19.11
CA PHE A 403 6.28 -11.10 19.36
C PHE A 403 5.92 -10.83 20.85
N THR A 404 6.67 -11.41 21.78
CA THR A 404 6.65 -11.06 23.21
C THR A 404 7.39 -9.73 23.42
N PRO A 405 6.77 -8.70 24.02
CA PRO A 405 7.50 -7.53 24.52
C PRO A 405 8.47 -8.01 25.61
N THR A 406 9.77 -8.04 25.29
CA THR A 406 10.78 -8.46 26.27
C THR A 406 11.21 -7.27 27.11
N ALA A 407 11.43 -7.50 28.40
CA ALA A 407 11.88 -6.47 29.35
C ALA A 407 13.26 -5.84 28.97
N ALA A 408 13.93 -6.33 27.93
CA ALA A 408 15.09 -5.69 27.32
C ALA A 408 14.80 -4.30 26.70
N LEU A 409 13.53 -3.94 26.50
CA LEU A 409 13.09 -2.59 26.11
C LEU A 409 12.78 -1.66 27.29
N ALA A 410 12.69 -2.17 28.52
CA ALA A 410 12.25 -1.40 29.70
C ALA A 410 13.31 -0.39 30.17
N SER A 411 13.39 0.74 29.48
CA SER A 411 14.13 1.91 29.92
C SER A 411 13.46 2.57 31.12
N THR A 412 14.22 2.91 32.16
CA THR A 412 13.72 3.66 33.32
C THR A 412 13.43 5.14 33.03
N THR A 413 13.56 5.59 31.78
CA THR A 413 13.41 6.98 31.35
C THR A 413 12.30 7.10 30.31
N PRO A 414 11.10 7.62 30.67
CA PRO A 414 10.05 7.82 29.70
C PRO A 414 10.45 8.89 28.67
N ILE A 415 10.05 8.68 27.42
CA ILE A 415 10.16 9.53 26.22
C ILE A 415 11.60 9.75 25.73
N ALA A 416 12.57 9.86 26.63
CA ALA A 416 13.99 10.07 26.31
C ALA A 416 14.74 8.76 25.93
N ASN A 417 14.03 7.63 25.82
CA ASN A 417 14.65 6.34 25.57
C ASN A 417 15.01 6.09 24.09
N ALA A 418 16.02 5.24 23.86
CA ALA A 418 16.57 5.02 22.52
C ALA A 418 15.63 4.26 21.56
N ALA A 419 14.61 3.55 22.06
CA ALA A 419 13.61 2.89 21.25
C ALA A 419 12.57 3.90 20.75
N TYR A 420 11.86 4.55 21.68
CA TYR A 420 10.92 5.63 21.40
C TYR A 420 11.51 6.68 20.48
N MET A 421 12.71 7.19 20.77
CA MET A 421 13.35 8.22 19.96
C MET A 421 13.69 7.77 18.53
N SER A 422 14.02 6.51 18.29
CA SER A 422 14.30 6.02 16.92
C SER A 422 13.03 5.64 16.16
N ALA A 423 11.99 5.12 16.83
CA ALA A 423 10.65 4.97 16.25
C ALA A 423 10.02 6.33 15.89
N LEU A 424 10.16 7.32 16.78
CA LEU A 424 9.71 8.69 16.56
C LEU A 424 10.42 9.34 15.37
N LEU A 425 11.73 9.13 15.20
CA LEU A 425 12.46 9.63 14.03
C LEU A 425 12.05 8.93 12.73
N ILE A 426 11.68 7.64 12.75
CA ILE A 426 11.06 6.95 11.61
C ILE A 426 9.67 7.54 11.29
N ALA A 427 8.86 7.83 12.31
CA ALA A 427 7.56 8.48 12.13
C ALA A 427 7.71 9.88 11.50
N ILE A 428 8.62 10.71 12.05
CA ILE A 428 8.97 12.03 11.53
C ILE A 428 9.51 11.95 10.09
N GLY A 429 10.34 10.94 9.79
CA GLY A 429 10.82 10.67 8.44
C GLY A 429 9.67 10.41 7.46
N GLY A 430 8.73 9.51 7.81
CA GLY A 430 7.55 9.23 7.00
C GLY A 430 6.69 10.47 6.77
N PHE A 431 6.41 11.24 7.84
CA PHE A 431 5.69 12.51 7.74
C PHE A 431 6.40 13.53 6.85
N ALA A 432 7.73 13.63 6.94
CA ALA A 432 8.52 14.49 6.08
C ALA A 432 8.42 14.06 4.60
N THR A 433 8.61 12.78 4.29
CA THR A 433 8.44 12.23 2.93
C THR A 433 7.07 12.55 2.35
N ALA A 434 5.99 12.30 3.10
CA ALA A 434 4.63 12.64 2.68
C ALA A 434 4.46 14.17 2.49
N TRP A 435 5.03 14.99 3.37
CA TRP A 435 5.04 16.46 3.28
C TRP A 435 5.79 17.02 2.08
N ILE A 436 6.72 16.26 1.52
CA ILE A 436 7.44 16.63 0.31
C ILE A 436 6.64 16.20 -0.93
N TYR A 437 6.24 14.92 -1.01
CA TYR A 437 5.47 14.36 -2.13
C TYR A 437 4.15 15.10 -2.39
N ARG A 438 3.56 15.74 -1.36
CA ARG A 438 2.36 16.57 -1.50
C ARG A 438 2.47 17.69 -2.54
N ARG A 439 3.69 18.08 -2.95
CA ARG A 439 3.93 19.10 -3.99
C ARG A 439 3.86 18.57 -5.42
N THR A 440 3.94 17.25 -5.63
CA THR A 440 3.92 16.63 -6.97
C THR A 440 2.61 15.90 -7.28
N LEU A 441 1.55 16.18 -6.52
CA LEU A 441 0.17 15.71 -6.71
C LEU A 441 -0.04 14.18 -6.67
N ASP A 442 0.99 13.39 -6.37
CA ASP A 442 0.88 11.95 -6.12
C ASP A 442 0.23 11.68 -4.75
N THR A 443 -1.09 11.67 -4.73
CA THR A 443 -1.87 11.38 -3.52
C THR A 443 -1.66 9.96 -2.99
N GLY A 444 -1.17 9.02 -3.81
CA GLY A 444 -0.91 7.64 -3.41
C GLY A 444 0.33 7.52 -2.54
N VAL A 445 1.47 8.07 -2.99
CA VAL A 445 2.71 8.09 -2.20
C VAL A 445 2.54 8.95 -0.94
N VAL A 446 1.84 10.09 -1.03
CA VAL A 446 1.52 10.90 0.16
C VAL A 446 0.67 10.11 1.16
N ALA A 447 -0.36 9.39 0.70
CA ALA A 447 -1.20 8.57 1.56
C ALA A 447 -0.39 7.47 2.26
N LEU A 448 0.44 6.74 1.50
CA LEU A 448 1.28 5.66 2.02
C LEU A 448 2.22 6.14 3.13
N PHE A 449 2.98 7.22 2.90
CA PHE A 449 3.95 7.71 3.88
C PHE A 449 3.31 8.48 5.03
N ALA A 450 2.11 9.05 4.84
CA ALA A 450 1.29 9.59 5.92
C ALA A 450 0.77 8.48 6.86
N LEU A 451 0.30 7.36 6.31
CA LEU A 451 -0.12 6.18 7.09
C LEU A 451 1.08 5.50 7.78
N TRP A 452 2.22 5.39 7.11
CA TRP A 452 3.45 4.87 7.68
C TRP A 452 3.93 5.69 8.88
N GLY A 453 3.99 7.02 8.73
CA GLY A 453 4.34 7.93 9.83
C GLY A 453 3.36 7.82 11.00
N LEU A 454 2.05 7.71 10.71
CA LEU A 454 1.03 7.49 11.73
C LEU A 454 1.19 6.16 12.45
N GLY A 455 1.41 5.06 11.73
CA GLY A 455 1.58 3.74 12.32
C GLY A 455 2.73 3.71 13.31
N TRP A 456 3.89 4.24 12.91
CA TRP A 456 5.06 4.37 13.80
C TRP A 456 4.83 5.33 14.97
N TRP A 457 4.11 6.44 14.78
CA TRP A 457 3.71 7.34 15.87
C TRP A 457 2.78 6.65 16.88
N THR A 458 1.72 5.98 16.42
CA THR A 458 0.76 5.29 17.30
C THR A 458 1.37 4.06 17.97
N PHE A 459 2.31 3.38 17.30
CA PHE A 459 3.08 2.29 17.90
C PHE A 459 4.00 2.81 19.01
N ALA A 460 4.82 3.83 18.73
CA ALA A 460 5.74 4.40 19.72
C ALA A 460 5.00 4.94 20.95
N GLY A 461 3.98 5.79 20.76
CA GLY A 461 3.18 6.31 21.87
C GLY A 461 2.33 5.26 22.57
N GLY A 462 1.87 4.22 21.86
CA GLY A 462 1.09 3.13 22.44
C GLY A 462 1.93 2.20 23.34
N GLN A 463 3.15 1.87 22.93
CA GLN A 463 4.11 1.14 23.79
C GLN A 463 4.49 1.98 25.01
N GLU A 464 4.86 3.25 24.80
CA GLU A 464 5.23 4.18 25.88
C GLU A 464 4.12 4.36 26.94
N ILE A 465 2.84 4.24 26.56
CA ILE A 465 1.70 4.23 27.49
C ILE A 465 1.65 2.91 28.27
N VAL A 466 1.77 1.76 27.60
CA VAL A 466 1.70 0.44 28.26
C VAL A 466 2.89 0.20 29.20
N ASP A 467 4.08 0.67 28.83
CA ASP A 467 5.30 0.46 29.61
C ASP A 467 5.40 1.37 30.85
N HIS A 468 4.66 2.49 30.90
CA HIS A 468 4.86 3.55 31.91
C HIS A 468 3.58 4.14 32.55
N VAL A 469 2.37 3.87 32.05
CA VAL A 469 1.11 4.33 32.69
C VAL A 469 0.51 3.17 33.51
N PRO A 470 0.14 3.38 34.79
CA PRO A 470 -0.49 2.33 35.60
C PRO A 470 -1.80 1.82 34.99
N ASP A 471 -2.00 0.49 35.01
CA ASP A 471 -3.08 -0.24 34.32
C ASP A 471 -4.46 0.44 34.40
N ARG A 472 -4.88 0.82 35.62
CA ARG A 472 -6.14 1.54 35.94
C ARG A 472 -6.38 2.87 35.23
N TYR A 473 -5.39 3.36 34.47
CA TYR A 473 -5.44 4.57 33.65
C TYR A 473 -4.92 4.31 32.21
N ALA A 474 -4.49 3.10 31.87
CA ALA A 474 -3.88 2.80 30.58
C ALA A 474 -4.89 2.93 29.42
N ILE A 475 -6.14 2.48 29.61
CA ILE A 475 -7.22 2.66 28.64
C ILE A 475 -7.57 4.15 28.47
N ASP A 476 -7.65 4.90 29.56
CA ASP A 476 -7.92 6.35 29.54
C ASP A 476 -6.82 7.14 28.84
N ALA A 477 -5.55 6.83 29.13
CA ALA A 477 -4.38 7.44 28.52
C ALA A 477 -4.29 7.11 27.03
N MET A 478 -4.56 5.85 26.65
CA MET A 478 -4.62 5.43 25.25
C MET A 478 -5.74 6.17 24.48
N PHE A 479 -6.93 6.30 25.08
CA PHE A 479 -8.03 7.05 24.49
C PHE A 479 -7.67 8.54 24.30
N ALA A 480 -7.10 9.18 25.32
CA ALA A 480 -6.64 10.56 25.24
C ALA A 480 -5.53 10.76 24.19
N PHE A 481 -4.56 9.84 24.10
CA PHE A 481 -3.48 9.88 23.11
C PHE A 481 -4.00 9.74 21.67
N LEU A 482 -4.96 8.84 21.43
CA LEU A 482 -5.59 8.67 20.12
C LEU A 482 -6.48 9.86 19.75
N ALA A 483 -7.22 10.43 20.72
CA ALA A 483 -7.98 11.67 20.53
C ALA A 483 -7.05 12.86 20.17
N GLY A 484 -5.91 12.98 20.85
CA GLY A 484 -4.88 13.99 20.58
C GLY A 484 -4.25 13.81 19.20
N THR A 485 -3.95 12.57 18.81
CA THR A 485 -3.48 12.22 17.46
C THR A 485 -4.53 12.55 16.38
N GLY A 486 -5.81 12.35 16.68
CA GLY A 486 -6.93 12.78 15.85
C GLY A 486 -7.02 14.30 15.66
N TRP A 487 -6.82 15.07 16.73
CA TRP A 487 -6.76 16.53 16.65
C TRP A 487 -5.53 17.03 15.87
N LEU A 488 -4.34 16.47 16.12
CA LEU A 488 -3.12 16.84 15.39
C LEU A 488 -3.24 16.55 13.89
N THR A 489 -3.75 15.38 13.51
CA THR A 489 -4.01 15.05 12.09
C THR A 489 -5.06 15.97 11.47
N ALA A 490 -6.11 16.34 12.20
CA ALA A 490 -7.08 17.33 11.75
C ALA A 490 -6.44 18.72 11.51
N GLU A 491 -5.58 19.20 12.41
CA GLU A 491 -4.83 20.45 12.22
C GLU A 491 -3.95 20.42 10.98
N VAL A 492 -3.23 19.33 10.73
CA VAL A 492 -2.42 19.17 9.52
C VAL A 492 -3.31 19.15 8.28
N ARG A 493 -4.46 18.43 8.30
CA ARG A 493 -5.43 18.45 7.20
C ARG A 493 -6.02 19.84 6.95
N ARG A 494 -6.34 20.61 8.00
CA ARG A 494 -6.88 21.99 7.87
C ARG A 494 -5.88 22.95 7.26
N ARG A 495 -4.60 22.84 7.65
CA ARG A 495 -3.55 23.73 7.16
C ARG A 495 -3.04 23.34 5.76
N PHE A 496 -3.17 22.07 5.39
CA PHE A 496 -2.56 21.51 4.17
C PHE A 496 -3.47 20.47 3.49
N ASP A 497 -4.22 20.91 2.48
CA ASP A 497 -5.22 20.08 1.78
C ASP A 497 -4.68 18.81 1.14
N ALA A 498 -3.41 18.80 0.75
CA ALA A 498 -2.76 17.70 0.04
C ALA A 498 -2.53 16.42 0.88
N PHE A 499 -2.99 16.37 2.14
CA PHE A 499 -3.02 15.16 2.97
C PHE A 499 -4.46 14.66 3.22
N PRO A 500 -5.19 14.13 2.21
CA PRO A 500 -6.57 13.68 2.40
C PRO A 500 -6.71 12.62 3.50
N VAL A 501 -5.71 11.73 3.63
CA VAL A 501 -5.64 10.67 4.66
C VAL A 501 -5.78 11.22 6.07
N PHE A 502 -5.09 12.31 6.44
CA PHE A 502 -5.17 12.85 7.79
C PHE A 502 -6.57 13.36 8.15
N GLY A 503 -7.41 13.68 7.16
CA GLY A 503 -8.84 13.89 7.38
C GLY A 503 -9.56 12.62 7.81
N ALA A 504 -9.31 11.50 7.12
CA ALA A 504 -9.87 10.20 7.46
C ALA A 504 -9.33 9.65 8.80
N THR A 505 -8.04 9.87 9.12
CA THR A 505 -7.47 9.50 10.44
C THR A 505 -8.13 10.27 11.58
N ALA A 506 -8.30 11.59 11.43
CA ALA A 506 -9.01 12.40 12.42
C ALA A 506 -10.48 11.97 12.57
N ALA A 507 -11.14 11.63 11.46
CA ALA A 507 -12.50 11.10 11.47
C ALA A 507 -12.60 9.73 12.16
N LEU A 508 -11.62 8.85 11.96
CA LEU A 508 -11.53 7.55 12.63
C LEU A 508 -11.26 7.72 14.13
N ALA A 509 -10.32 8.59 14.53
CA ALA A 509 -10.02 8.88 15.93
C ALA A 509 -11.25 9.44 16.67
N LEU A 510 -12.11 10.20 15.99
CA LEU A 510 -13.42 10.58 16.52
C LEU A 510 -14.36 9.38 16.66
N ALA A 511 -14.47 8.51 15.65
CA ALA A 511 -15.31 7.32 15.69
C ALA A 511 -14.86 6.27 16.74
N LEU A 512 -13.58 6.23 17.10
CA LEU A 512 -13.04 5.35 18.14
C LEU A 512 -13.57 5.65 19.55
N GLY A 513 -14.20 6.80 19.79
CA GLY A 513 -14.84 7.06 21.09
C GLY A 513 -15.98 6.08 21.40
N VAL A 514 -16.63 5.47 20.41
CA VAL A 514 -17.64 4.42 20.65
C VAL A 514 -17.03 3.15 21.27
N PRO A 515 -16.04 2.47 20.64
CA PRO A 515 -15.40 1.32 21.29
C PRO A 515 -14.66 1.69 22.58
N PHE A 516 -14.07 2.89 22.70
CA PHE A 516 -13.47 3.30 23.98
C PHE A 516 -14.51 3.51 25.10
N ALA A 517 -15.70 4.06 24.81
CA ALA A 517 -16.80 4.09 25.78
C ALA A 517 -17.17 2.68 26.27
N MET A 518 -17.22 1.70 25.35
CA MET A 518 -17.52 0.31 25.69
C MET A 518 -16.40 -0.36 26.50
N LEU A 519 -15.13 -0.11 26.15
CA LEU A 519 -13.97 -0.62 26.89
C LEU A 519 -13.88 -0.03 28.31
N GLN A 520 -14.05 1.29 28.45
CA GLN A 520 -14.09 1.94 29.77
C GLN A 520 -15.31 1.51 30.59
N SER A 521 -16.45 1.20 29.97
CA SER A 521 -17.58 0.57 30.66
C SER A 521 -17.30 -0.87 31.11
N ALA A 522 -16.50 -1.63 30.37
CA ALA A 522 -16.13 -2.99 30.75
C ALA A 522 -15.08 -3.02 31.88
N ASP A 523 -14.13 -2.08 31.87
CA ASP A 523 -13.00 -2.02 32.80
C ASP A 523 -13.31 -1.19 34.07
N HIS A 524 -14.04 -0.07 33.92
CA HIS A 524 -14.33 0.88 34.99
C HIS A 524 -15.84 1.01 35.31
N ALA A 525 -16.67 0.04 34.90
CA ALA A 525 -18.14 0.03 34.95
C ALA A 525 -18.88 1.11 34.13
N HIS A 526 -18.38 2.35 34.07
CA HIS A 526 -18.93 3.40 33.21
C HIS A 526 -17.86 4.32 32.59
N PRO A 527 -18.11 4.98 31.44
CA PRO A 527 -17.07 5.64 30.64
C PRO A 527 -16.35 6.81 31.33
N PHE A 528 -16.99 7.39 32.36
CA PHE A 528 -16.47 8.54 33.10
C PHE A 528 -15.75 8.18 34.41
N ALA A 529 -15.57 6.90 34.72
CA ALA A 529 -14.93 6.46 35.97
C ALA A 529 -13.39 6.56 35.90
N HIS A 530 -12.76 6.66 37.06
CA HIS A 530 -11.31 6.83 37.23
C HIS A 530 -10.74 7.99 36.39
N GLY A 531 -9.83 7.76 35.45
CA GLY A 531 -9.32 8.80 34.55
C GLY A 531 -10.27 9.13 33.39
N GLY A 532 -11.32 8.33 33.19
CA GLY A 532 -12.24 8.41 32.05
C GLY A 532 -12.90 9.78 31.91
N ALA A 533 -13.32 10.41 32.99
CA ALA A 533 -13.85 11.77 32.96
C ALA A 533 -12.85 12.78 32.35
N LEU A 534 -11.55 12.67 32.68
CA LEU A 534 -10.50 13.53 32.13
C LEU A 534 -10.21 13.18 30.66
N ALA A 535 -10.23 11.90 30.30
CA ALA A 535 -10.07 11.45 28.91
C ALA A 535 -11.24 11.92 28.02
N TRP A 536 -12.48 11.87 28.49
CA TRP A 536 -13.65 12.40 27.80
C TRP A 536 -13.67 13.94 27.73
N LEU A 537 -13.21 14.64 28.76
CA LEU A 537 -13.00 16.09 28.70
C LEU A 537 -11.91 16.47 27.68
N PHE A 538 -10.82 15.72 27.61
CA PHE A 538 -9.79 15.93 26.59
C PHE A 538 -10.31 15.61 25.19
N TYR A 539 -11.03 14.49 25.01
CA TYR A 539 -11.74 14.15 23.77
C TYR A 539 -12.74 15.24 23.36
N ALA A 540 -13.43 15.88 24.31
CA ALA A 540 -14.32 17.01 24.02
C ALA A 540 -13.58 18.17 23.34
N VAL A 541 -12.48 18.62 23.95
CA VAL A 541 -11.69 19.77 23.45
C VAL A 541 -10.99 19.41 22.15
N ALA A 542 -10.28 18.28 22.13
CA ALA A 542 -9.54 17.78 20.96
C ALA A 542 -10.48 17.48 19.78
N GLY A 543 -11.59 16.80 20.04
CA GLY A 543 -12.57 16.38 19.05
C GLY A 543 -13.39 17.54 18.48
N TRP A 544 -13.85 18.48 19.30
CA TRP A 544 -14.48 19.72 18.81
C TRP A 544 -13.51 20.49 17.92
N ARG A 545 -12.24 20.60 18.33
CA ARG A 545 -11.22 21.28 17.53
C ARG A 545 -10.88 20.51 16.25
N ALA A 546 -10.88 19.18 16.27
CA ALA A 546 -10.77 18.35 15.08
C ALA A 546 -11.93 18.57 14.10
N LEU A 547 -13.17 18.61 14.56
CA LEU A 547 -14.33 18.92 13.72
C LEU A 547 -14.26 20.34 13.13
N THR A 548 -13.79 21.35 13.87
CA THR A 548 -13.56 22.70 13.28
C THR A 548 -12.51 22.67 12.16
N CYS A 549 -11.56 21.74 12.21
CA CYS A 549 -10.55 21.55 11.17
C CYS A 549 -11.08 20.84 9.93
N LEU A 550 -11.98 19.88 10.09
CA LEU A 550 -12.50 19.07 8.98
C LEU A 550 -13.60 19.78 8.15
N ARG A 551 -13.95 21.02 8.49
CA ARG A 551 -14.93 21.87 7.76
C ARG A 551 -14.77 21.90 6.24
N ALA A 552 -13.53 21.95 5.75
CA ALA A 552 -13.22 22.05 4.31
C ALA A 552 -13.09 20.68 3.61
N THR A 553 -13.25 19.56 4.33
CA THR A 553 -13.06 18.21 3.77
C THR A 553 -14.29 17.71 3.01
N GLY A 554 -14.09 16.67 2.19
CA GLY A 554 -15.15 16.02 1.42
C GLY A 554 -16.16 15.28 2.30
N MET A 555 -17.38 15.10 1.76
CA MET A 555 -18.53 14.53 2.46
C MET A 555 -18.24 13.24 3.26
N PRO A 556 -17.51 12.21 2.77
CA PRO A 556 -17.26 10.99 3.54
C PRO A 556 -16.46 11.23 4.82
N VAL A 557 -15.49 12.15 4.78
CA VAL A 557 -14.66 12.51 5.95
C VAL A 557 -15.48 13.33 6.94
N ARG A 558 -16.29 14.29 6.48
CA ARG A 558 -17.20 15.05 7.36
C ARG A 558 -18.24 14.14 8.01
N LEU A 559 -18.81 13.20 7.26
CA LEU A 559 -19.77 12.21 7.75
C LEU A 559 -19.15 11.32 8.84
N LEU A 560 -18.00 10.69 8.57
CA LEU A 560 -17.35 9.80 9.53
C LEU A 560 -16.91 10.57 10.80
N ALA A 561 -16.38 11.80 10.64
CA ALA A 561 -15.96 12.61 11.77
C ALA A 561 -17.14 13.05 12.64
N HIS A 562 -18.18 13.61 12.01
CA HIS A 562 -19.32 14.18 12.74
C HIS A 562 -20.21 13.08 13.32
N GLY A 563 -20.42 12.00 12.57
CA GLY A 563 -21.08 10.80 13.06
C GLY A 563 -20.29 10.15 14.19
N GLY A 564 -18.97 9.97 14.02
CA GLY A 564 -18.10 9.42 15.06
C GLY A 564 -18.13 10.22 16.35
N TRP A 565 -18.06 11.56 16.27
CA TRP A 565 -18.24 12.45 17.42
C TRP A 565 -19.58 12.26 18.12
N TRP A 566 -20.70 12.40 17.39
CA TRP A 566 -22.02 12.33 18.01
C TRP A 566 -22.30 10.94 18.56
N TRP A 567 -21.98 9.87 17.81
CA TRP A 567 -22.12 8.50 18.29
C TRP A 567 -21.25 8.17 19.50
N SER A 568 -20.05 8.74 19.60
CA SER A 568 -19.19 8.57 20.79
C SER A 568 -19.82 9.21 22.03
N TRP A 569 -20.35 10.43 21.92
CA TRP A 569 -21.07 11.06 23.03
C TRP A 569 -22.39 10.36 23.36
N ILE A 570 -23.14 9.90 22.37
CA ILE A 570 -24.37 9.13 22.58
C ILE A 570 -24.07 7.81 23.29
N ALA A 571 -23.02 7.08 22.88
CA ALA A 571 -22.58 5.86 23.55
C ALA A 571 -22.13 6.13 24.99
N ALA A 572 -21.30 7.14 25.21
CA ALA A 572 -20.81 7.49 26.55
C ALA A 572 -21.95 7.92 27.50
N ILE A 573 -22.88 8.73 27.01
CA ILE A 573 -24.05 9.19 27.77
C ILE A 573 -25.05 8.04 27.99
N ALA A 574 -25.31 7.20 26.99
CA ALA A 574 -26.22 6.06 27.13
C ALA A 574 -25.69 5.01 28.11
N LEU A 575 -24.39 4.69 28.08
CA LEU A 575 -23.76 3.76 29.01
C LEU A 575 -23.70 4.34 30.43
N GLY A 576 -23.36 5.63 30.58
CA GLY A 576 -23.41 6.32 31.88
C GLY A 576 -24.83 6.40 32.46
N ALA A 577 -25.82 6.78 31.65
CA ALA A 577 -27.23 6.83 32.06
C ALA A 577 -27.77 5.44 32.40
N PHE A 578 -27.43 4.41 31.63
CA PHE A 578 -27.78 3.04 31.94
C PHE A 578 -27.20 2.61 33.30
N HIS A 579 -25.92 2.88 33.57
CA HIS A 579 -25.32 2.60 34.88
C HIS A 579 -26.05 3.32 36.02
N LEU A 580 -26.38 4.60 35.86
CA LEU A 580 -27.11 5.40 36.86
C LEU A 580 -28.55 4.91 37.15
N VAL A 581 -29.16 4.16 36.22
CA VAL A 581 -30.53 3.64 36.33
C VAL A 581 -30.54 2.14 36.69
N TYR A 582 -29.45 1.43 36.42
CA TYR A 582 -29.25 0.01 36.72
C TYR A 582 -28.73 -0.22 38.15
N HIS A 583 -27.86 0.64 38.65
CA HIS A 583 -27.19 0.47 39.94
C HIS A 583 -28.08 0.96 41.09
N ASP A 584 -28.27 0.10 42.10
CA ASP A 584 -28.81 0.52 43.40
C ASP A 584 -27.86 1.55 44.04
N SER A 585 -28.37 2.51 44.81
CA SER A 585 -27.53 3.53 45.44
C SER A 585 -27.86 3.80 46.90
N ASP A 586 -26.87 3.56 47.78
CA ASP A 586 -26.92 3.94 49.19
C ASP A 586 -26.55 5.43 49.35
N VAL A 587 -27.54 6.30 49.23
CA VAL A 587 -27.37 7.75 49.40
C VAL A 587 -27.42 8.09 50.89
N GLY A 588 -26.35 7.72 51.60
CA GLY A 588 -26.27 7.81 53.06
C GLY A 588 -26.98 6.63 53.73
N ALA A 589 -27.93 6.91 54.62
CA ALA A 589 -28.70 5.88 55.34
C ALA A 589 -29.99 5.45 54.61
N THR A 590 -30.09 5.68 53.30
CA THR A 590 -31.28 5.38 52.50
C THR A 590 -30.89 4.66 51.22
N TYR A 591 -31.21 3.37 51.17
CA TYR A 591 -31.12 2.53 49.98
C TYR A 591 -32.14 3.00 48.94
N VAL A 592 -31.66 3.38 47.75
CA VAL A 592 -32.50 3.68 46.59
C VAL A 592 -32.43 2.49 45.62
N PRO A 593 -33.51 1.70 45.46
CA PRO A 593 -33.54 0.58 44.53
C PRO A 593 -33.41 1.06 43.07
N GLY A 594 -32.64 0.34 42.26
CA GLY A 594 -32.50 0.58 40.83
C GLY A 594 -33.84 0.49 40.10
N MET A 595 -34.08 1.41 39.16
CA MET A 595 -35.41 1.63 38.58
C MET A 595 -35.90 0.45 37.73
N GLY A 596 -37.20 0.43 37.42
CA GLY A 596 -37.82 -0.60 36.56
C GLY A 596 -37.16 -0.71 35.17
N ASP A 597 -37.30 -1.87 34.52
CA ASP A 597 -36.67 -2.16 33.22
C ASP A 597 -37.05 -1.13 32.13
N GLY A 598 -38.29 -0.60 32.18
CA GLY A 598 -38.74 0.48 31.31
C GLY A 598 -37.80 1.70 31.36
N TRP A 599 -37.34 2.09 32.55
CA TRP A 599 -36.37 3.17 32.71
C TRP A 599 -34.98 2.81 32.19
N ARG A 600 -34.53 1.55 32.34
CA ARG A 600 -33.21 1.09 31.86
C ARG A 600 -33.14 1.13 30.33
N ILE A 601 -34.22 0.75 29.66
CA ILE A 601 -34.35 0.84 28.19
C ILE A 601 -34.41 2.30 27.75
N VAL A 602 -35.16 3.15 28.47
CA VAL A 602 -35.20 4.59 28.24
C VAL A 602 -33.81 5.22 28.42
N ALA A 603 -33.02 4.80 29.41
CA ALA A 603 -31.67 5.33 29.63
C ALA A 603 -30.71 5.09 28.44
N LEU A 604 -30.80 3.91 27.80
CA LEU A 604 -30.05 3.58 26.59
C LEU A 604 -30.64 4.25 25.33
N GLY A 605 -31.96 4.24 25.19
CA GLY A 605 -32.66 4.67 23.99
C GLY A 605 -32.85 6.19 23.88
N LEU A 606 -33.06 6.89 25.00
CA LEU A 606 -33.38 8.32 25.03
C LEU A 606 -32.27 9.20 24.42
N PRO A 607 -30.96 8.96 24.66
CA PRO A 607 -29.90 9.68 23.95
C PRO A 607 -29.97 9.52 22.42
N VAL A 608 -30.31 8.33 21.93
CA VAL A 608 -30.47 8.05 20.49
C VAL A 608 -31.73 8.74 19.93
N LEU A 609 -32.84 8.67 20.65
CA LEU A 609 -34.10 9.33 20.28
C LEU A 609 -33.95 10.86 20.27
N LEU A 610 -33.33 11.45 21.29
CA LEU A 610 -33.06 12.88 21.36
C LEU A 610 -32.09 13.32 20.26
N PHE A 611 -31.07 12.53 19.94
CA PHE A 611 -30.20 12.80 18.79
C PHE A 611 -30.96 12.77 17.47
N ALA A 612 -31.76 11.73 17.20
CA ALA A 612 -32.56 11.63 15.99
C ALA A 612 -33.61 12.78 15.90
N ALA A 613 -34.26 13.11 17.01
CA ALA A 613 -35.22 14.21 17.09
C ALA A 613 -34.54 15.57 16.89
N ALA A 614 -33.35 15.79 17.46
CA ALA A 614 -32.58 17.01 17.23
C ALA A 614 -32.04 17.11 15.79
N LEU A 615 -31.61 16.00 15.17
CA LEU A 615 -31.22 15.95 13.75
C LEU A 615 -32.37 16.40 12.84
N ARG A 616 -33.62 16.07 13.18
CA ARG A 616 -34.79 16.41 12.35
C ARG A 616 -35.43 17.77 12.70
N LEU A 617 -35.68 18.04 13.98
CA LEU A 617 -36.47 19.18 14.45
C LEU A 617 -35.62 20.42 14.76
N ARG A 618 -34.36 20.23 15.15
CA ARG A 618 -33.43 21.30 15.54
C ARG A 618 -32.02 21.06 14.98
N PRO A 619 -31.84 20.81 13.66
CA PRO A 619 -30.54 20.48 13.08
C PRO A 619 -29.46 21.51 13.39
N ALA A 620 -29.82 22.79 13.58
CA ALA A 620 -28.93 23.86 13.99
C ALA A 620 -28.23 23.66 15.36
N LEU A 621 -28.72 22.77 16.23
CA LEU A 621 -28.05 22.39 17.49
C LEU A 621 -26.91 21.38 17.26
N LEU A 622 -27.08 20.46 16.31
CA LEU A 622 -26.13 19.39 16.02
C LEU A 622 -25.21 19.69 14.84
N ALA A 623 -25.56 20.67 14.01
CA ALA A 623 -24.76 21.12 12.87
C ALA A 623 -23.40 21.73 13.29
N PRO A 624 -23.25 22.48 14.40
CA PRO A 624 -21.96 22.98 14.86
C PRO A 624 -21.00 21.86 15.30
N PRO A 625 -19.71 21.93 14.95
CA PRO A 625 -19.05 23.04 14.26
C PRO A 625 -19.06 22.90 12.72
N LEU A 626 -19.54 21.79 12.16
CA LEU A 626 -19.54 21.46 10.72
C LEU A 626 -20.79 21.96 9.94
N ALA A 627 -21.34 23.12 10.32
CA ALA A 627 -22.67 23.54 9.88
C ALA A 627 -22.79 23.86 8.36
N ARG A 628 -21.67 24.14 7.67
CA ARG A 628 -21.66 24.33 6.21
C ARG A 628 -21.61 22.97 5.52
N GLY A 629 -22.60 22.70 4.67
CA GLY A 629 -22.76 21.40 4.01
C GLY A 629 -23.10 20.26 4.99
N PHE A 630 -23.76 20.58 6.11
CA PHE A 630 -24.31 19.58 7.03
C PHE A 630 -25.48 18.82 6.39
N GLU A 631 -26.38 19.55 5.71
CA GLU A 631 -27.53 18.98 5.01
C GLU A 631 -27.14 17.86 4.04
N ASP A 632 -26.00 18.00 3.34
CA ASP A 632 -25.43 17.04 2.38
C ASP A 632 -25.37 15.61 2.95
N TYR A 633 -25.04 15.48 4.24
CA TYR A 633 -24.85 14.20 4.94
C TYR A 633 -25.73 14.02 6.18
N ARG A 634 -26.56 15.01 6.53
CA ARG A 634 -27.57 14.90 7.59
C ARG A 634 -28.54 13.76 7.33
N SER A 635 -28.90 13.53 6.06
CA SER A 635 -29.72 12.38 5.63
C SER A 635 -29.08 11.04 6.01
N VAL A 636 -27.76 10.90 5.89
CA VAL A 636 -27.02 9.68 6.23
C VAL A 636 -26.85 9.53 7.73
N LEU A 637 -26.58 10.62 8.46
CA LEU A 637 -26.60 10.61 9.93
C LEU A 637 -27.98 10.25 10.48
N LEU A 638 -29.04 10.84 9.93
CA LEU A 638 -30.43 10.58 10.30
C LEU A 638 -30.85 9.15 9.93
N ALA A 639 -30.37 8.60 8.82
CA ALA A 639 -30.53 7.18 8.49
C ALA A 639 -29.79 6.27 9.49
N SER A 640 -28.58 6.62 9.94
CA SER A 640 -27.87 5.86 10.97
C SER A 640 -28.60 5.93 12.33
N ALA A 641 -29.09 7.11 12.71
CA ALA A 641 -29.86 7.32 13.92
C ALA A 641 -31.21 6.58 13.87
N ALA A 642 -31.90 6.64 12.73
CA ALA A 642 -33.14 5.89 12.49
C ALA A 642 -32.91 4.37 12.47
N ALA A 643 -31.78 3.88 11.96
CA ALA A 643 -31.45 2.45 11.96
C ALA A 643 -31.19 1.93 13.38
N VAL A 644 -30.34 2.62 14.15
CA VAL A 644 -30.08 2.25 15.56
C VAL A 644 -31.32 2.45 16.43
N LEU A 645 -32.10 3.52 16.21
CA LEU A 645 -33.37 3.74 16.90
C LEU A 645 -34.41 2.67 16.53
N SER A 646 -34.50 2.24 15.27
CA SER A 646 -35.41 1.16 14.85
C SER A 646 -35.00 -0.19 15.43
N LEU A 647 -33.69 -0.47 15.52
CA LEU A 647 -33.17 -1.68 16.17
C LEU A 647 -33.44 -1.66 17.68
N GLY A 648 -33.10 -0.58 18.37
CA GLY A 648 -33.39 -0.41 19.79
C GLY A 648 -34.89 -0.44 20.09
N TRP A 649 -35.71 0.15 19.23
CA TRP A 649 -37.16 0.12 19.31
C TRP A 649 -37.72 -1.30 19.13
N LEU A 650 -37.27 -2.03 18.11
CA LEU A 650 -37.66 -3.42 17.86
C LEU A 650 -37.30 -4.33 19.05
N LEU A 651 -36.09 -4.18 19.59
CA LEU A 651 -35.65 -4.89 20.80
C LEU A 651 -36.49 -4.49 22.01
N SER A 652 -36.86 -3.21 22.15
CA SER A 652 -37.66 -2.71 23.27
C SER A 652 -39.09 -3.28 23.35
N LEU A 653 -39.63 -3.83 22.25
CA LEU A 653 -40.96 -4.44 22.25
C LEU A 653 -41.07 -5.62 23.22
N PHE A 654 -39.98 -6.38 23.37
CA PHE A 654 -39.94 -7.65 24.11
C PHE A 654 -39.78 -7.50 25.63
N PHE A 655 -39.77 -6.26 26.15
CA PHE A 655 -39.60 -5.97 27.57
C PHE A 655 -40.93 -5.64 28.27
N PRO A 656 -41.11 -6.04 29.55
CA PRO A 656 -42.34 -5.83 30.30
C PRO A 656 -42.63 -4.35 30.62
N GLY A 657 -41.62 -3.49 30.70
CA GLY A 657 -41.80 -2.04 30.83
C GLY A 657 -42.30 -1.58 32.21
N ALA A 658 -41.82 -2.20 33.28
CA ALA A 658 -42.12 -1.78 34.64
C ALA A 658 -41.73 -0.31 34.86
N SER A 659 -42.66 0.45 35.45
CA SER A 659 -42.56 1.92 35.57
C SER A 659 -41.97 2.40 36.90
N ALA A 660 -41.71 1.49 37.84
CA ALA A 660 -41.24 1.80 39.19
C ALA A 660 -40.07 2.80 39.18
N PRO A 661 -40.14 3.92 39.94
CA PRO A 661 -41.10 4.19 41.02
C PRO A 661 -42.48 4.75 40.61
N LEU A 662 -42.75 5.00 39.33
CA LEU A 662 -44.07 5.47 38.87
C LEU A 662 -45.09 4.32 38.76
N PRO A 663 -46.41 4.59 38.96
CA PRO A 663 -47.46 3.63 38.67
C PRO A 663 -47.50 3.29 37.18
N TRP A 664 -47.78 2.03 36.83
CA TRP A 664 -47.93 1.64 35.43
C TRP A 664 -49.26 2.13 34.87
N VAL A 665 -49.22 2.79 33.71
CA VAL A 665 -50.40 3.26 32.99
C VAL A 665 -50.24 2.89 31.51
N THR A 666 -51.29 2.32 30.93
CA THR A 666 -51.32 1.91 29.52
C THR A 666 -51.02 3.11 28.62
N VAL A 667 -50.10 2.96 27.65
CA VAL A 667 -49.64 4.02 26.73
C VAL A 667 -48.82 5.16 27.38
N LEU A 668 -48.91 5.37 28.70
CA LEU A 668 -48.27 6.48 29.42
C LEU A 668 -47.09 6.09 30.33
N ASN A 669 -46.72 4.80 30.35
CA ASN A 669 -45.50 4.33 31.00
C ASN A 669 -44.23 4.79 30.24
N PRO A 670 -43.04 4.87 30.89
CA PRO A 670 -41.82 5.41 30.26
C PRO A 670 -41.41 4.68 28.98
N LEU A 671 -41.59 3.35 28.93
CA LEU A 671 -41.26 2.53 27.77
C LEU A 671 -42.17 2.84 26.57
N GLU A 672 -43.48 2.96 26.79
CA GLU A 672 -44.44 3.23 25.71
C GLU A 672 -44.42 4.68 25.24
N LEU A 673 -44.16 5.65 26.14
CA LEU A 673 -43.88 7.03 25.75
C LEU A 673 -42.63 7.12 24.85
N PHE A 674 -41.56 6.39 25.19
CA PHE A 674 -40.37 6.27 24.34
C PHE A 674 -40.67 5.59 23.00
N GLN A 675 -41.41 4.47 23.00
CA GLN A 675 -41.79 3.75 21.78
C GLN A 675 -42.68 4.59 20.86
N LEU A 676 -43.61 5.38 21.41
CA LEU A 676 -44.44 6.30 20.65
C LEU A 676 -43.64 7.48 20.08
N ALA A 677 -42.74 8.08 20.86
CA ALA A 677 -41.89 9.16 20.39
C ALA A 677 -40.95 8.69 19.26
N ALA A 678 -40.40 7.48 19.37
CA ALA A 678 -39.62 6.84 18.32
C ALA A 678 -40.46 6.56 17.06
N LEU A 679 -41.67 5.98 17.20
CA LEU A 679 -42.57 5.78 16.06
C LEU A 679 -42.99 7.10 15.39
N ALA A 680 -43.34 8.12 16.16
CA ALA A 680 -43.75 9.42 15.62
C ALA A 680 -42.62 10.10 14.81
N LEU A 681 -41.37 9.89 15.22
CA LEU A 681 -40.20 10.36 14.47
C LEU A 681 -39.94 9.53 13.21
N LEU A 682 -39.98 8.20 13.31
CA LEU A 682 -39.78 7.28 12.16
C LEU A 682 -40.89 7.42 11.10
N ALA A 683 -42.13 7.68 11.53
CA ALA A 683 -43.25 8.05 10.66
C ALA A 683 -42.87 9.24 9.76
N HIS A 684 -42.38 10.31 10.36
CA HIS A 684 -42.12 11.56 9.66
C HIS A 684 -41.04 11.42 8.57
N GLU A 685 -40.11 10.46 8.70
CA GLU A 685 -39.18 10.08 7.63
C GLU A 685 -39.87 9.25 6.53
N VAL A 686 -40.65 8.22 6.90
CA VAL A 686 -41.38 7.35 5.96
C VAL A 686 -42.32 8.14 5.03
N TRP A 687 -43.11 9.05 5.59
CA TRP A 687 -44.01 9.91 4.80
C TRP A 687 -43.25 10.93 3.93
N GLY A 688 -42.00 11.27 4.28
CA GLY A 688 -41.10 12.05 3.43
C GLY A 688 -40.66 11.24 2.20
N MET A 689 -40.15 10.03 2.40
CA MET A 689 -39.68 9.15 1.33
C MET A 689 -40.80 8.71 0.37
N GLY A 690 -42.03 8.54 0.87
CA GLY A 690 -43.20 8.24 0.05
C GLY A 690 -43.48 9.29 -1.04
N ARG A 691 -43.15 10.56 -0.80
CA ARG A 691 -43.29 11.66 -1.78
C ARG A 691 -42.23 11.62 -2.89
N GLN A 692 -41.17 10.84 -2.72
CA GLN A 692 -40.09 10.65 -3.71
C GLN A 692 -40.19 9.28 -4.41
N GLY A 693 -41.33 8.59 -4.31
CA GLY A 693 -41.59 7.33 -5.03
C GLY A 693 -41.26 6.04 -4.25
N GLY A 694 -40.81 6.15 -2.99
CA GLY A 694 -40.48 4.99 -2.16
C GLY A 694 -41.70 4.14 -1.77
N ARG A 695 -42.03 3.12 -2.57
CA ARG A 695 -43.22 2.25 -2.40
C ARG A 695 -43.26 1.41 -1.11
N ILE A 696 -42.12 1.22 -0.42
CA ILE A 696 -41.97 0.23 0.67
C ILE A 696 -42.13 0.85 2.07
N GLY A 697 -41.89 2.16 2.25
CA GLY A 697 -41.88 2.78 3.57
C GLY A 697 -43.23 2.74 4.30
N VAL A 698 -44.31 3.10 3.60
CA VAL A 698 -45.66 3.18 4.19
C VAL A 698 -46.16 1.84 4.77
N PRO A 699 -46.09 0.69 4.05
CA PRO A 699 -46.48 -0.60 4.64
C PRO A 699 -45.56 -1.04 5.78
N LEU A 700 -44.25 -0.71 5.77
CA LEU A 700 -43.37 -0.99 6.91
C LEU A 700 -43.79 -0.20 8.16
N PHE A 701 -44.18 1.07 8.02
CA PHE A 701 -44.67 1.86 9.15
C PHE A 701 -46.03 1.35 9.67
N ALA A 702 -46.93 0.94 8.78
CA ALA A 702 -48.20 0.32 9.17
C ALA A 702 -47.97 -0.98 9.97
N LEU A 703 -47.01 -1.82 9.54
CA LEU A 703 -46.61 -3.03 10.25
C LEU A 703 -45.99 -2.73 11.63
N ALA A 704 -45.10 -1.73 11.72
CA ALA A 704 -44.51 -1.30 12.99
C ALA A 704 -45.57 -0.77 13.96
N THR A 705 -46.55 0.00 13.48
CA THR A 705 -47.68 0.50 14.28
C THR A 705 -48.57 -0.66 14.76
N PHE A 706 -48.87 -1.62 13.90
CA PHE A 706 -49.64 -2.82 14.26
C PHE A 706 -48.92 -3.69 15.30
N ALA A 707 -47.61 -3.88 15.16
CA ALA A 707 -46.78 -4.56 16.14
C ALA A 707 -46.79 -3.81 17.49
N TRP A 708 -46.63 -2.48 17.48
CA TRP A 708 -46.69 -1.68 18.71
C TRP A 708 -48.01 -1.83 19.46
N ILE A 709 -49.15 -1.67 18.77
CA ILE A 709 -50.47 -1.81 19.39
C ILE A 709 -50.65 -3.23 19.97
N THR A 710 -50.13 -4.24 19.27
CA THR A 710 -50.14 -5.64 19.74
C THR A 710 -49.32 -5.79 21.03
N PHE A 711 -48.07 -5.33 21.08
CA PHE A 711 -47.22 -5.39 22.29
C PHE A 711 -47.73 -4.50 23.44
N ALA A 712 -48.37 -3.36 23.15
CA ALA A 712 -49.02 -2.54 24.17
C ALA A 712 -50.27 -3.21 24.75
N THR A 713 -51.02 -3.97 23.93
CA THR A 713 -52.13 -4.81 24.40
C THR A 713 -51.61 -5.94 25.30
N LEU A 714 -50.48 -6.57 24.93
CA LEU A 714 -49.81 -7.57 25.78
C LEU A 714 -49.38 -6.98 27.13
N ARG A 715 -48.75 -5.79 27.15
CA ARG A 715 -48.37 -5.14 28.42
C ARG A 715 -49.58 -4.69 29.24
N GLY A 716 -50.66 -4.26 28.60
CA GLY A 716 -51.94 -4.01 29.26
C GLY A 716 -52.46 -5.24 30.00
N ALA A 717 -52.45 -6.41 29.36
CA ALA A 717 -52.83 -7.67 30.01
C ALA A 717 -51.84 -8.12 31.10
N HIS A 718 -50.54 -7.84 30.94
CA HIS A 718 -49.53 -8.13 31.97
C HIS A 718 -49.76 -7.31 33.25
N HIS A 719 -49.89 -5.98 33.14
CA HIS A 719 -49.95 -5.09 34.31
C HIS A 719 -51.36 -4.91 34.92
N TRP A 720 -52.44 -5.10 34.15
CA TRP A 720 -53.82 -5.03 34.68
C TRP A 720 -54.48 -6.41 34.89
N GLY A 721 -54.00 -7.45 34.21
CA GLY A 721 -54.54 -8.82 34.29
C GLY A 721 -53.66 -9.80 35.07
N ASP A 722 -52.54 -9.33 35.64
CA ASP A 722 -51.53 -10.13 36.39
C ASP A 722 -50.95 -11.32 35.60
N VAL A 723 -50.95 -11.23 34.26
CA VAL A 723 -50.44 -12.29 33.37
C VAL A 723 -48.92 -12.16 33.24
N ALA A 724 -48.17 -13.19 33.66
CA ALA A 724 -46.70 -13.14 33.64
C ALA A 724 -46.10 -12.93 32.23
N TRP A 725 -45.24 -11.92 32.08
CA TRP A 725 -44.58 -11.54 30.82
C TRP A 725 -43.64 -12.65 30.29
N SER A 726 -44.18 -13.51 29.43
CA SER A 726 -43.55 -14.74 28.97
C SER A 726 -44.20 -15.24 27.68
N PRO A 727 -43.54 -16.08 26.86
CA PRO A 727 -44.14 -16.60 25.63
C PRO A 727 -45.48 -17.33 25.80
N SER A 728 -45.74 -17.90 26.98
CA SER A 728 -46.99 -18.57 27.32
C SER A 728 -48.19 -17.62 27.49
N MET A 729 -47.99 -16.31 27.63
CA MET A 729 -49.10 -15.35 27.71
C MET A 729 -49.98 -15.35 26.45
N LEU A 730 -49.44 -15.80 25.31
CA LEU A 730 -50.22 -15.96 24.07
C LEU A 730 -51.24 -17.12 24.14
N GLY A 731 -51.21 -17.95 25.18
CA GLY A 731 -52.26 -18.94 25.46
C GLY A 731 -53.40 -18.41 26.34
N ASP A 732 -53.27 -17.21 26.91
CA ASP A 732 -54.24 -16.70 27.88
C ASP A 732 -55.52 -16.13 27.23
N SER A 733 -56.66 -16.35 27.90
CA SER A 733 -57.99 -15.97 27.44
C SER A 733 -58.24 -14.45 27.42
N VAL A 734 -57.68 -13.70 28.37
CA VAL A 734 -57.79 -12.24 28.44
C VAL A 734 -56.91 -11.62 27.36
N VAL A 735 -55.67 -12.12 27.23
CA VAL A 735 -54.75 -11.73 26.14
C VAL A 735 -55.37 -11.98 24.76
N GLN A 736 -55.92 -13.18 24.52
CA GLN A 736 -56.48 -13.52 23.22
C GLN A 736 -57.72 -12.69 22.87
N THR A 737 -58.60 -12.47 23.84
CA THR A 737 -59.81 -11.64 23.69
C THR A 737 -59.43 -10.18 23.40
N ALA A 738 -58.51 -9.60 24.17
CA ALA A 738 -58.04 -8.23 23.99
C ALA A 738 -57.43 -8.03 22.58
N LEU A 739 -56.58 -8.96 22.13
CA LEU A 739 -56.02 -8.92 20.77
C LEU A 739 -57.09 -9.05 19.68
N THR A 740 -58.08 -9.95 19.84
CA THR A 740 -59.18 -10.11 18.86
C THR A 740 -60.00 -8.81 18.73
N VAL A 741 -60.35 -8.17 19.85
CA VAL A 741 -61.10 -6.90 19.85
C VAL A 741 -60.28 -5.79 19.19
N VAL A 742 -59.03 -5.61 19.59
CA VAL A 742 -58.16 -4.53 19.10
C VAL A 742 -57.87 -4.67 17.60
N TRP A 743 -57.55 -5.87 17.12
CA TRP A 743 -57.30 -6.12 15.69
C TRP A 743 -58.57 -5.93 14.84
N SER A 744 -59.75 -6.32 15.35
CA SER A 744 -61.04 -6.10 14.66
C SER A 744 -61.32 -4.61 14.43
N VAL A 745 -61.13 -3.78 15.47
CA VAL A 745 -61.33 -2.32 15.37
C VAL A 745 -60.37 -1.70 14.35
N LEU A 746 -59.09 -2.11 14.34
CA LEU A 746 -58.10 -1.60 13.40
C LEU A 746 -58.43 -1.94 11.93
N GLY A 747 -58.84 -3.17 11.63
CA GLY A 747 -59.14 -3.59 10.26
C GLY A 747 -60.36 -2.89 9.67
N VAL A 748 -61.41 -2.70 10.47
CA VAL A 748 -62.63 -1.95 10.10
C VAL A 748 -62.30 -0.49 9.78
N LEU A 749 -61.50 0.17 10.62
CA LEU A 749 -61.05 1.55 10.37
C LEU A 749 -60.20 1.64 9.09
N GLY A 750 -59.33 0.65 8.83
CA GLY A 750 -58.53 0.55 7.62
C GLY A 750 -59.37 0.53 6.34
N TRP A 751 -60.43 -0.28 6.28
CA TRP A 751 -61.37 -0.30 5.16
C TRP A 751 -62.07 1.05 4.95
N ILE A 752 -62.65 1.62 6.02
CA ILE A 752 -63.45 2.86 5.95
C ILE A 752 -62.59 4.03 5.46
N PHE A 753 -61.39 4.20 6.01
CA PHE A 753 -60.48 5.27 5.57
C PHE A 753 -59.85 4.99 4.20
N GLY A 754 -59.61 3.73 3.84
CA GLY A 754 -59.11 3.34 2.52
C GLY A 754 -60.03 3.76 1.39
N SER A 755 -61.33 3.41 1.46
CA SER A 755 -62.29 3.79 0.42
C SER A 755 -62.56 5.30 0.41
N ARG A 756 -62.78 5.94 1.57
CA ARG A 756 -63.00 7.40 1.67
C ARG A 756 -61.84 8.25 1.12
N ARG A 757 -60.63 7.70 1.03
CA ARG A 757 -59.44 8.36 0.45
C ARG A 757 -59.08 7.91 -0.97
N GLY A 758 -59.82 6.95 -1.54
CA GLY A 758 -59.49 6.36 -2.84
C GLY A 758 -58.24 5.46 -2.84
N ASP A 759 -57.75 5.05 -1.66
CA ASP A 759 -56.48 4.33 -1.50
C ASP A 759 -56.70 2.81 -1.47
N ARG A 760 -56.32 2.14 -2.56
CA ARG A 760 -56.41 0.68 -2.70
C ARG A 760 -55.45 -0.09 -1.79
N LEU A 761 -54.32 0.50 -1.36
CA LEU A 761 -53.37 -0.14 -0.46
C LEU A 761 -53.91 -0.15 0.97
N LEU A 762 -54.41 0.99 1.46
CA LEU A 762 -55.02 1.07 2.79
C LEU A 762 -56.30 0.22 2.89
N TRP A 763 -57.15 0.25 1.86
CA TRP A 763 -58.33 -0.60 1.78
C TRP A 763 -57.98 -2.09 1.72
N GLY A 764 -56.94 -2.47 0.95
CA GLY A 764 -56.44 -3.84 0.89
C GLY A 764 -55.81 -4.32 2.20
N ALA A 765 -55.08 -3.45 2.91
CA ALA A 765 -54.53 -3.77 4.22
C ALA A 765 -55.62 -4.00 5.28
N GLY A 766 -56.70 -3.20 5.25
CA GLY A 766 -57.91 -3.45 6.04
C GLY A 766 -58.51 -4.83 5.73
N ALA A 767 -58.68 -5.16 4.45
CA ALA A 767 -59.19 -6.46 4.01
C ALA A 767 -58.33 -7.64 4.49
N VAL A 768 -57.00 -7.52 4.42
CA VAL A 768 -56.07 -8.56 4.89
C VAL A 768 -56.11 -8.70 6.41
N LEU A 769 -56.09 -7.61 7.18
CA LEU A 769 -56.15 -7.68 8.63
C LEU A 769 -57.48 -8.27 9.12
N MET A 770 -58.60 -7.89 8.51
CA MET A 770 -59.90 -8.49 8.79
C MET A 770 -59.90 -9.98 8.38
N GLY A 771 -59.35 -10.35 7.22
CA GLY A 771 -59.14 -11.74 6.84
C GLY A 771 -58.31 -12.55 7.85
N VAL A 772 -57.28 -11.96 8.45
CA VAL A 772 -56.47 -12.57 9.52
C VAL A 772 -57.27 -12.69 10.82
N VAL A 773 -58.09 -11.71 11.19
CA VAL A 773 -59.01 -11.80 12.34
C VAL A 773 -60.04 -12.90 12.13
N LEU A 774 -60.66 -13.00 10.96
CA LEU A 774 -61.59 -14.08 10.61
C LEU A 774 -60.90 -15.45 10.66
N LEU A 775 -59.67 -15.55 10.14
CA LEU A 775 -58.89 -16.78 10.18
C LEU A 775 -58.51 -17.16 11.62
N LYS A 776 -58.16 -16.18 12.47
CA LYS A 776 -57.96 -16.38 13.91
C LYS A 776 -59.24 -16.89 14.58
N LEU A 777 -60.39 -16.27 14.31
CA LEU A 777 -61.69 -16.69 14.83
C LEU A 777 -62.08 -18.12 14.37
N LEU A 778 -61.69 -18.53 13.15
CA LEU A 778 -61.98 -19.85 12.57
C LEU A 778 -61.02 -20.98 13.00
N ILE A 779 -59.83 -20.64 13.49
CA ILE A 779 -58.76 -21.58 13.85
C ILE A 779 -58.48 -21.59 15.36
N VAL A 780 -58.25 -20.41 15.96
CA VAL A 780 -57.86 -20.25 17.37
C VAL A 780 -59.11 -20.24 18.25
N ASP A 781 -60.08 -19.36 17.97
CA ASP A 781 -61.38 -19.35 18.68
C ASP A 781 -62.31 -20.47 18.20
N ARG A 782 -61.82 -21.45 17.43
CA ARG A 782 -62.60 -22.61 16.99
C ARG A 782 -63.09 -23.46 18.17
N SER A 783 -62.36 -23.47 19.28
CA SER A 783 -62.80 -24.04 20.57
C SER A 783 -64.06 -23.38 21.14
N ASN A 784 -64.33 -22.14 20.73
CA ASN A 784 -65.38 -21.27 21.29
C ASN A 784 -66.61 -21.19 20.36
N LEU A 785 -66.60 -21.88 19.21
CA LEU A 785 -67.69 -21.90 18.22
C LEU A 785 -68.97 -22.67 18.67
N GLY A 786 -68.94 -23.32 19.84
CA GLY A 786 -70.06 -24.13 20.33
C GLY A 786 -71.25 -23.35 20.89
N ASP A 787 -71.11 -22.05 21.12
CA ASP A 787 -72.11 -21.22 21.82
C ASP A 787 -72.66 -20.09 20.92
N ILE A 788 -73.85 -19.59 21.28
CA ILE A 788 -74.57 -18.51 20.60
C ILE A 788 -73.70 -17.26 20.46
N PHE A 789 -72.86 -16.94 21.45
CA PHE A 789 -71.93 -15.81 21.34
C PHE A 789 -70.91 -15.96 20.20
N GLY A 790 -70.49 -17.19 19.87
CA GLY A 790 -69.66 -17.48 18.69
C GLY A 790 -70.43 -17.23 17.39
N ILE A 791 -71.64 -17.80 17.27
CA ILE A 791 -72.50 -17.63 16.09
C ILE A 791 -72.89 -16.16 15.88
N VAL A 792 -73.28 -15.46 16.94
CA VAL A 792 -73.61 -14.03 16.92
C VAL A 792 -72.38 -13.19 16.59
N SER A 793 -71.18 -13.54 17.07
CA SER A 793 -69.94 -12.86 16.67
C SER A 793 -69.64 -13.05 15.18
N PHE A 794 -69.86 -14.25 14.62
CA PHE A 794 -69.71 -14.50 13.18
C PHE A 794 -70.76 -13.77 12.33
N ILE A 795 -72.02 -13.70 12.79
CA ILE A 795 -73.09 -12.95 12.11
C ILE A 795 -72.83 -11.44 12.19
N ALA A 796 -72.44 -10.92 13.36
CA ALA A 796 -72.07 -9.51 13.53
C ALA A 796 -70.85 -9.15 12.68
N TYR A 797 -69.83 -10.00 12.64
CA TYR A 797 -68.67 -9.86 11.76
C TYR A 797 -69.08 -9.87 10.27
N GLY A 798 -69.95 -10.78 9.86
CA GLY A 798 -70.47 -10.87 8.48
C GLY A 798 -71.28 -9.64 8.08
N LEU A 799 -72.19 -9.17 8.95
CA LEU A 799 -72.95 -7.94 8.77
C LEU A 799 -72.05 -6.70 8.71
N LEU A 800 -71.02 -6.64 9.56
CA LEU A 800 -70.03 -5.56 9.58
C LEU A 800 -69.25 -5.53 8.26
N CYS A 801 -68.81 -6.69 7.75
CA CYS A 801 -68.16 -6.79 6.44
C CYS A 801 -69.09 -6.44 5.29
N ALA A 802 -70.37 -6.84 5.33
CA ALA A 802 -71.37 -6.49 4.30
C ALA A 802 -71.68 -4.98 4.29
N ALA A 803 -71.89 -4.38 5.46
CA ALA A 803 -72.11 -2.94 5.60
C ALA A 803 -70.89 -2.14 5.14
N VAL A 804 -69.67 -2.56 5.50
CA VAL A 804 -68.44 -1.95 5.00
C VAL A 804 -68.29 -2.15 3.49
N GLY A 805 -68.66 -3.31 2.94
CA GLY A 805 -68.66 -3.53 1.48
C GLY A 805 -69.57 -2.57 0.72
N TYR A 806 -70.70 -2.17 1.32
CA TYR A 806 -71.62 -1.17 0.76
C TYR A 806 -71.12 0.28 0.92
N PHE A 807 -70.62 0.65 2.10
CA PHE A 807 -70.18 2.02 2.39
C PHE A 807 -68.72 2.34 2.01
N ALA A 808 -67.92 1.33 1.64
CA ALA A 808 -66.50 1.46 1.31
C ALA A 808 -66.11 0.68 0.04
N PRO A 809 -66.68 0.99 -1.14
CA PRO A 809 -66.38 0.30 -2.40
C PRO A 809 -64.93 0.52 -2.89
N ALA A 810 -64.47 -0.36 -3.79
CA ALA A 810 -63.09 -0.42 -4.26
C ALA A 810 -62.76 0.67 -5.32
N PRO A 811 -61.70 1.49 -5.13
CA PRO A 811 -61.30 2.52 -6.10
C PRO A 811 -60.85 1.95 -7.47
N PRO A 812 -60.98 2.68 -8.60
CA PRO A 812 -60.60 2.21 -9.94
C PRO A 812 -59.07 2.05 -10.16
N ARG A 813 -58.65 1.57 -11.34
CA ARG A 813 -57.23 1.52 -11.78
C ARG A 813 -56.94 2.67 -12.75
N ARG A 814 -55.74 3.26 -12.71
CA ARG A 814 -55.25 4.18 -13.76
C ARG A 814 -54.66 3.38 -14.92
N ALA A 815 -55.05 3.70 -16.16
CA ALA A 815 -54.38 3.23 -17.36
C ALA A 815 -53.13 4.10 -17.64
N ALA A 816 -52.16 3.54 -18.37
CA ALA A 816 -51.07 4.32 -18.94
C ALA A 816 -51.50 4.88 -20.30
N THR A 817 -51.25 6.15 -20.57
CA THR A 817 -51.44 6.74 -21.89
C THR A 817 -50.26 6.37 -22.77
N GLU A 818 -50.46 5.37 -23.63
CA GLU A 818 -49.62 5.16 -24.80
C GLU A 818 -49.80 6.36 -25.77
N SER A 819 -48.73 6.73 -26.47
CA SER A 819 -48.82 7.44 -27.74
C SER A 819 -48.11 6.57 -28.78
N PRO A 820 -48.71 6.34 -29.96
CA PRO A 820 -48.30 5.25 -30.84
C PRO A 820 -47.06 5.59 -31.68
N ALA A 821 -46.24 4.56 -31.88
CA ALA A 821 -45.20 4.40 -32.91
C ALA A 821 -44.17 5.56 -33.06
#